data_AF-A0A671Q1F5-F1
#
_entry.id   AF-A0A671Q1F5-F1
#
_cell.length_a   1.000
_cell.length_b   1.000
_cell.length_c   1.000
_cell.angle_alpha   90.00
_cell.angle_beta   90.00
_cell.angle_gamma   90.00
#
_symmetry.space_group_name_H-M   'P 1'
#
loop_
_entity.id
_entity.type
_entity.pdbx_description
1 polymer ?
#
loop_
_entity_poly.entity_id
_entity_poly.type
_entity_poly.pdbx_seq_one_letter_code
_entity_poly.pdbx_strand_id
1 'polypeptide(L)'
;MCVCKSSTCASAFLIASVNVRSTGPERFSGDGNPRESSPFINNTDDNKGNLYDGKNMALFEEEMDSNPMVSSLLSKLANYTNLTQGVREHEEADEDEGAKNPQMGTFIGVYLPCLQNILGVILFLRMTWIVGTAGILEAFIIVTMCCSCTMLTAISMSAIATNGVVPAGGSYYMISRSLGPEFGGAVGLCFYLGTTFAGAMYILGTIEILLTYIVPSAAIFKAEKAEEADALLNNMRVYGTCCLTLMALVVFVGVKYVNKLALVFLACVVLSILAISKNEVCLLGNRTLQNHGFDKCMKTEIIDNVTMTTKLWSLFCKGPELNASCSEYFSLNNVTEIQGIPGLTSGVISENLWGSYGPAGMLVEKAIPSVPASDASQDKHMPYVVNDITAFFTLLVGIYFPSVTGIMAGSNRSGDLRDAQRSIPIGTILAIATTTIIYLSCVVVFGACIEGVVLRDKFGDSVKGNLVIGTLSWPSPWVIVIGSFFSCCGAGLQSLTGAPRLLQAIARDGIVPFLQVFGHGKANGEPTWALLLTAVICECGILIASLDAVAPILSMFFLMCYLFVNLACALQTLLRTPNWRPRFKYYHWTLSFLGMSLCLALMFISSWYYALVAMLIAGCIYKYIEYRGAEKEWGDGIRGLSLNAARYALIRLEEAPPHTKNWRPQLLVLLNLDSELSVKHPRLLSFTTQLKAGKGLTVVGSVLEGTYLTRESDGKRAEQSIKSAMASEKTKGFCHVVVSSNLRDGFSHLIQSAGLGGMKHNSVLMAWPASWRQSNDPQSWKNFIETVRETTAAHQALLVAKNVDSFPHQERLAEGTIDVWWIVHDGGLLMLLPFLLQQHKVWRKCKMRIFTVAQLDDNSIQMKKDLQMFLYHLRLNAEVEVVEMHDSDISAFTYEKTLVMEQRSQMLKQMQLSRTEREREAQLIHDRNTASHAALSDKTDATPERVHMTWTKDKFCTERNRNREPNASVAVRDLFNMKPEWESLNQSNVRCMHTAVKLNEVVVNKSQGAHLVLLNMPGPPKSRGGDENYMEFLEVLMEGLNRVLLVRGGGREVITIYS
;
A
#
# COMPACT_ATOMS: atom_id res chain seq x y z
N MET A 1 -27.91 36.45 42.47
CA MET A 1 -27.82 36.29 43.94
C MET A 1 -27.17 34.93 44.21
N CYS A 2 -26.30 34.69 45.20
CA CYS A 2 -25.55 35.50 46.17
C CYS A 2 -24.57 34.53 46.91
N VAL A 3 -23.38 34.88 47.44
CA VAL A 3 -22.56 36.11 47.36
C VAL A 3 -21.11 35.83 47.87
N CYS A 4 -20.07 36.47 47.29
CA CYS A 4 -18.75 36.79 47.91
C CYS A 4 -17.74 35.65 48.29
N LYS A 5 -16.40 35.87 48.46
CA LYS A 5 -15.55 37.10 48.27
C LYS A 5 -14.02 36.83 48.13
N SER A 6 -13.34 37.77 47.45
CA SER A 6 -11.95 38.30 47.68
C SER A 6 -10.74 37.36 47.49
N SER A 7 -9.51 37.79 47.15
CA SER A 7 -8.79 39.10 47.18
C SER A 7 -7.56 39.06 46.22
N THR A 8 -6.79 40.09 45.80
CA THR A 8 -6.86 41.58 45.76
C THR A 8 -5.73 42.17 44.84
N CYS A 9 -5.96 43.34 44.23
CA CYS A 9 -4.96 44.32 43.70
C CYS A 9 -4.06 43.90 42.48
N ALA A 10 -3.49 44.81 41.67
CA ALA A 10 -3.44 46.30 41.63
C ALA A 10 -3.53 46.81 40.15
N SER A 11 -4.08 47.98 39.79
CA SER A 11 -3.49 49.34 39.74
C SER A 11 -2.30 49.53 38.77
N ALA A 12 -2.12 50.62 37.97
CA ALA A 12 -3.01 51.73 37.57
C ALA A 12 -2.42 52.58 36.39
N PHE A 13 -3.31 53.03 35.47
CA PHE A 13 -3.45 54.36 34.80
C PHE A 13 -2.26 55.32 34.42
N LEU A 14 -2.40 55.91 33.19
CA LEU A 14 -2.24 57.35 32.78
C LEU A 14 -0.92 57.89 32.16
N ILE A 15 -1.09 58.93 31.29
CA ILE A 15 -0.14 59.92 30.68
C ILE A 15 0.66 59.40 29.44
N ALA A 16 0.84 60.09 28.28
CA ALA A 16 0.20 61.21 27.52
C ALA A 16 0.82 61.21 26.06
N SER A 17 0.80 62.20 25.12
CA SER A 17 0.33 63.61 25.03
C SER A 17 0.33 64.20 23.58
N VAL A 18 -0.66 65.06 23.24
CA VAL A 18 -0.55 66.40 22.55
C VAL A 18 0.01 66.59 21.07
N ASN A 19 -0.92 66.93 20.13
CA ASN A 19 -0.90 68.04 19.11
C ASN A 19 0.11 68.07 17.90
N VAL A 20 -0.06 68.78 16.75
CA VAL A 20 -1.10 69.73 16.22
C VAL A 20 -1.04 69.96 14.66
N ARG A 21 -2.20 70.17 13.99
CA ARG A 21 -2.47 70.90 12.68
C ARG A 21 -1.70 70.47 11.38
N SER A 22 -2.09 70.74 10.13
CA SER A 22 -3.30 71.12 9.33
C SER A 22 -2.92 70.95 7.82
N THR A 23 -3.69 71.08 6.72
CA THR A 23 -5.01 71.67 6.36
C THR A 23 -5.78 70.77 5.36
N GLY A 24 -6.94 71.24 4.86
CA GLY A 24 -7.64 70.70 3.67
C GLY A 24 -7.44 71.57 2.41
N PRO A 25 -8.40 71.61 1.43
CA PRO A 25 -9.75 71.00 1.46
C PRO A 25 -10.30 70.38 0.12
N GLU A 26 -11.52 69.80 0.20
CA GLU A 26 -12.60 69.80 -0.85
C GLU A 26 -12.44 68.93 -2.14
N ARG A 27 -13.47 68.34 -2.79
CA ARG A 27 -14.96 68.44 -2.75
C ARG A 27 -15.72 67.09 -2.92
N PHE A 28 -16.95 67.02 -2.38
CA PHE A 28 -18.25 66.44 -2.87
C PHE A 28 -18.29 65.40 -4.03
N SER A 29 -19.24 64.46 -4.19
CA SER A 29 -20.40 63.91 -3.43
C SER A 29 -21.06 62.79 -4.30
N GLY A 30 -21.93 61.86 -3.88
CA GLY A 30 -22.56 61.53 -2.58
C GLY A 30 -23.60 60.37 -2.75
N ASP A 31 -24.04 59.77 -1.64
CA ASP A 31 -25.15 58.82 -1.38
C ASP A 31 -25.87 57.99 -2.48
N GLY A 32 -26.10 56.69 -2.20
CA GLY A 32 -27.01 55.83 -2.99
C GLY A 32 -26.98 54.33 -2.67
N ASN A 33 -27.69 53.89 -1.62
CA ASN A 33 -27.97 52.47 -1.28
C ASN A 33 -29.50 52.22 -1.43
N PRO A 34 -30.06 51.00 -1.58
CA PRO A 34 -29.45 49.65 -1.54
C PRO A 34 -29.78 48.77 -2.78
N ARG A 35 -29.47 47.46 -2.71
CA ARG A 35 -29.87 46.42 -3.68
C ARG A 35 -30.91 45.46 -3.10
N GLU A 36 -31.91 45.05 -3.87
CA GLU A 36 -32.72 43.87 -3.57
C GLU A 36 -33.30 43.16 -4.82
N SER A 37 -33.53 41.85 -4.68
CA SER A 37 -34.43 40.96 -5.44
C SER A 37 -34.47 40.90 -6.98
N SER A 38 -33.91 39.79 -7.50
CA SER A 38 -34.65 38.81 -8.35
C SER A 38 -34.77 39.05 -9.89
N PRO A 39 -35.18 38.04 -10.71
CA PRO A 39 -34.70 37.87 -12.10
C PRO A 39 -35.77 37.77 -13.21
N PHE A 40 -35.33 37.36 -14.43
CA PHE A 40 -36.03 36.78 -15.61
C PHE A 40 -35.92 37.53 -16.97
N ILE A 41 -34.97 37.03 -17.79
CA ILE A 41 -35.13 36.56 -19.20
C ILE A 41 -35.44 37.54 -20.38
N ASN A 42 -34.49 37.53 -21.34
CA ASN A 42 -34.54 37.76 -22.81
C ASN A 42 -34.60 39.18 -23.45
N ASN A 43 -33.59 39.40 -24.31
CA ASN A 43 -33.55 39.95 -25.68
C ASN A 43 -34.28 41.27 -25.98
N THR A 44 -33.69 42.23 -26.71
CA THR A 44 -32.84 42.09 -27.91
C THR A 44 -31.57 42.97 -27.91
N ASP A 45 -30.81 42.89 -29.01
CA ASP A 45 -29.57 43.62 -29.36
C ASP A 45 -29.70 45.16 -29.18
N ASP A 46 -28.62 45.96 -29.04
CA ASP A 46 -27.35 45.87 -29.77
C ASP A 46 -26.20 46.71 -29.13
N ASN A 47 -24.95 46.46 -29.55
CA ASN A 47 -23.77 47.34 -29.50
C ASN A 47 -23.29 47.94 -28.14
N LYS A 48 -22.32 47.28 -27.47
CA LYS A 48 -20.96 47.84 -27.15
C LYS A 48 -20.03 46.95 -26.30
N GLY A 49 -18.83 46.68 -26.85
CA GLY A 49 -17.53 46.85 -26.17
C GLY A 49 -17.19 46.11 -24.86
N ASN A 50 -16.48 44.99 -25.00
CA ASN A 50 -15.36 44.53 -24.16
C ASN A 50 -15.42 44.70 -22.62
N LEU A 51 -15.81 43.63 -21.90
CA LEU A 51 -14.95 43.04 -20.86
C LEU A 51 -15.36 41.59 -20.54
N TYR A 52 -14.45 40.81 -19.94
CA TYR A 52 -14.62 39.45 -19.43
C TYR A 52 -14.79 38.31 -20.46
N ASP A 53 -13.67 37.92 -21.09
CA ASP A 53 -13.15 36.56 -20.87
C ASP A 53 -11.66 36.69 -20.49
N GLY A 54 -11.09 35.73 -19.75
CA GLY A 54 -9.74 35.84 -19.21
C GLY A 54 -9.41 35.00 -17.96
N LYS A 55 -10.17 33.94 -17.66
CA LYS A 55 -9.79 32.94 -16.62
C LYS A 55 -10.19 31.52 -17.03
N ASN A 56 -9.60 30.98 -18.10
CA ASN A 56 -9.38 29.53 -18.31
C ASN A 56 -8.55 29.15 -19.57
N MET A 57 -7.60 29.97 -20.03
CA MET A 57 -6.52 29.51 -20.93
C MET A 57 -5.17 30.10 -20.55
N ALA A 58 -4.31 29.25 -19.97
CA ALA A 58 -2.87 29.46 -19.84
C ALA A 58 -2.15 28.23 -20.44
N LEU A 59 -2.49 27.94 -21.69
CA LEU A 59 -1.93 26.85 -22.49
C LEU A 59 -1.16 27.49 -23.65
N PHE A 60 0.17 27.31 -23.66
CA PHE A 60 1.10 27.94 -24.62
C PHE A 60 1.18 29.47 -24.59
N GLU A 61 1.58 30.02 -23.43
CA GLU A 61 2.59 31.09 -23.49
C GLU A 61 3.97 30.43 -23.45
N GLU A 62 4.65 30.38 -24.60
CA GLU A 62 6.10 30.29 -24.61
C GLU A 62 6.64 31.70 -24.34
N GLU A 63 7.46 31.86 -23.30
CA GLU A 63 8.16 33.11 -23.00
C GLU A 63 9.14 33.43 -24.13
N MET A 64 8.69 34.10 -25.20
CA MET A 64 9.54 34.68 -26.24
C MET A 64 10.22 35.97 -25.72
N ASP A 65 10.84 35.83 -24.56
CA ASP A 65 11.43 36.92 -23.80
C ASP A 65 12.77 37.31 -24.42
N SER A 66 12.88 38.55 -24.89
CA SER A 66 13.90 39.01 -25.85
C SER A 66 15.28 39.29 -25.23
N ASN A 67 15.69 38.41 -24.31
CA ASN A 67 17.05 38.31 -23.80
C ASN A 67 17.84 37.25 -24.60
N PRO A 68 19.15 37.45 -24.89
CA PRO A 68 19.91 36.47 -25.66
C PRO A 68 19.92 35.12 -24.91
N MET A 69 19.48 34.05 -25.57
CA MET A 69 19.15 32.76 -24.93
C MET A 69 20.28 32.17 -24.05
N VAL A 70 21.53 32.51 -24.37
CA VAL A 70 22.72 32.14 -23.59
C VAL A 70 22.76 32.85 -22.22
N SER A 71 22.35 34.12 -22.10
CA SER A 71 22.36 34.83 -20.81
C SER A 71 21.27 34.36 -19.85
N SER A 72 20.09 34.01 -20.37
CA SER A 72 18.99 33.45 -19.56
C SER A 72 19.26 32.00 -19.16
N LEU A 73 19.96 31.22 -19.99
CA LEU A 73 20.50 29.91 -19.60
C LEU A 73 21.65 30.04 -18.59
N LEU A 74 22.57 30.98 -18.77
CA LEU A 74 23.68 31.21 -17.84
C LEU A 74 23.21 31.73 -16.47
N SER A 75 22.15 32.55 -16.39
CA SER A 75 21.58 32.99 -15.11
C SER A 75 20.79 31.86 -14.42
N LYS A 76 20.03 31.05 -15.18
CA LYS A 76 19.38 29.83 -14.65
C LYS A 76 20.41 28.77 -14.19
N LEU A 77 21.58 28.69 -14.85
CA LEU A 77 22.74 27.89 -14.39
C LEU A 77 23.47 28.53 -13.19
N ALA A 78 23.55 29.85 -13.11
CA ALA A 78 24.15 30.55 -11.96
C ALA A 78 23.35 30.33 -10.66
N ASN A 79 22.05 30.01 -10.77
CA ASN A 79 21.19 29.63 -9.65
C ASN A 79 21.09 28.09 -9.44
N TYR A 80 21.91 27.28 -10.11
CA TYR A 80 21.92 25.82 -9.91
C TYR A 80 22.48 25.43 -8.53
N THR A 81 21.69 24.64 -7.79
CA THR A 81 21.97 24.24 -6.40
C THR A 81 21.79 22.73 -6.23
N ASN A 82 22.79 21.92 -6.56
CA ASN A 82 22.75 20.43 -6.44
C ASN A 82 22.74 19.91 -4.97
N LEU A 83 22.16 20.66 -4.03
CA LEU A 83 21.99 20.24 -2.63
C LEU A 83 20.59 19.67 -2.39
N THR A 84 20.46 18.85 -1.35
CA THR A 84 19.15 18.30 -0.95
C THR A 84 18.38 19.35 -0.15
N GLN A 85 17.08 19.47 -0.39
CA GLN A 85 16.19 20.17 0.52
C GLN A 85 16.16 19.47 1.90
N GLY A 86 15.67 20.17 2.92
CA GLY A 86 15.56 19.67 4.29
C GLY A 86 14.46 20.38 5.09
N VAL A 87 14.47 20.14 6.41
CA VAL A 87 13.40 20.50 7.33
C VAL A 87 12.95 21.96 7.21
N ARG A 88 13.90 22.91 7.17
CA ARG A 88 13.59 24.34 7.09
C ARG A 88 12.78 24.72 5.84
N GLU A 89 12.98 24.04 4.71
CA GLU A 89 12.24 24.31 3.47
C GLU A 89 10.86 23.63 3.45
N HIS A 90 10.62 22.65 4.33
CA HIS A 90 9.27 22.15 4.64
C HIS A 90 8.55 23.07 5.62
N GLU A 91 9.24 23.53 6.68
CA GLU A 91 8.70 24.49 7.67
C GLU A 91 8.34 25.83 7.00
N GLU A 92 9.19 26.40 6.15
CA GLU A 92 8.87 27.60 5.37
C GLU A 92 7.71 27.39 4.37
N ALA A 93 7.46 26.16 3.91
CA ALA A 93 6.38 25.86 2.96
C ALA A 93 5.04 25.54 3.64
N ASP A 94 5.05 25.15 4.91
CA ASP A 94 3.84 25.02 5.74
C ASP A 94 3.39 26.38 6.32
N GLU A 95 4.30 27.36 6.45
CA GLU A 95 4.01 28.70 6.98
C GLU A 95 3.61 29.74 5.90
N ASP A 96 4.26 29.74 4.72
CA ASP A 96 3.97 30.68 3.62
C ASP A 96 2.81 30.17 2.71
N GLU A 97 1.53 30.45 3.02
CA GLU A 97 0.45 30.33 2.01
C GLU A 97 0.62 31.33 0.83
N GLY A 98 1.54 32.30 0.95
CA GLY A 98 1.96 33.20 -0.12
C GLY A 98 3.14 32.64 -0.94
N ALA A 99 2.85 31.82 -1.94
CA ALA A 99 3.85 31.06 -2.69
C ALA A 99 5.06 31.88 -3.23
N LYS A 100 6.26 31.50 -2.79
CA LYS A 100 7.50 31.73 -3.54
C LYS A 100 7.35 31.05 -4.92
N ASN A 101 7.33 31.81 -6.02
CA ASN A 101 7.16 31.25 -7.37
C ASN A 101 8.19 30.13 -7.66
N PRO A 102 7.77 28.85 -7.84
CA PRO A 102 8.69 27.73 -8.03
C PRO A 102 9.33 27.78 -9.43
N GLN A 103 10.64 28.04 -9.48
CA GLN A 103 11.33 28.44 -10.71
C GLN A 103 11.89 27.27 -11.54
N MET A 104 12.02 26.06 -10.98
CA MET A 104 12.74 24.97 -11.64
C MET A 104 11.83 24.08 -12.48
N GLY A 105 12.22 23.87 -13.74
CA GLY A 105 11.65 22.85 -14.63
C GLY A 105 12.44 21.55 -14.64
N THR A 106 11.86 20.48 -15.19
CA THR A 106 12.35 19.09 -15.19
C THR A 106 13.86 18.92 -15.45
N PHE A 107 14.42 19.65 -16.43
CA PHE A 107 15.82 19.48 -16.83
C PHE A 107 16.81 19.91 -15.73
N ILE A 108 16.66 21.14 -15.23
CA ILE A 108 17.56 21.73 -14.22
C ILE A 108 17.20 21.22 -12.81
N GLY A 109 15.91 20.98 -12.55
CA GLY A 109 15.36 20.58 -11.26
C GLY A 109 15.53 19.10 -10.90
N VAL A 110 15.42 18.19 -11.88
CA VAL A 110 15.35 16.73 -11.65
C VAL A 110 16.41 15.97 -12.45
N TYR A 111 16.50 16.20 -13.76
CA TYR A 111 17.36 15.40 -14.65
C TYR A 111 18.85 15.61 -14.36
N LEU A 112 19.35 16.86 -14.38
CA LEU A 112 20.76 17.14 -14.12
C LEU A 112 21.22 16.71 -12.70
N PRO A 113 20.48 16.95 -11.61
CA PRO A 113 20.87 16.47 -10.29
C PRO A 113 20.87 14.94 -10.17
N CYS A 114 19.92 14.25 -10.81
CA CYS A 114 19.90 12.79 -10.85
C CYS A 114 21.11 12.24 -11.64
N LEU A 115 21.34 12.76 -12.85
CA LEU A 115 22.49 12.42 -13.69
C LEU A 115 23.83 12.63 -12.97
N GLN A 116 23.98 13.75 -12.24
CA GLN A 116 25.18 14.09 -11.48
C GLN A 116 25.43 13.15 -10.28
N ASN A 117 24.38 12.60 -9.65
CA ASN A 117 24.53 11.70 -8.49
C ASN A 117 24.76 10.23 -8.89
N ILE A 118 24.32 9.82 -10.08
CA ILE A 118 24.59 8.48 -10.60
C ILE A 118 26.04 8.37 -11.09
N LEU A 119 26.55 9.39 -11.81
CA LEU A 119 27.88 9.38 -12.44
C LEU A 119 29.04 9.59 -11.46
N GLY A 120 29.31 8.59 -10.62
CA GLY A 120 30.37 8.60 -9.59
C GLY A 120 31.68 7.87 -9.95
N VAL A 121 32.55 7.77 -8.93
CA VAL A 121 33.95 7.27 -8.99
C VAL A 121 34.17 5.96 -9.76
N ILE A 122 33.24 5.01 -9.65
CA ILE A 122 33.35 3.65 -10.25
C ILE A 122 33.52 3.72 -11.78
N LEU A 123 32.91 4.69 -12.46
CA LEU A 123 33.06 4.88 -13.91
C LEU A 123 34.53 5.11 -14.32
N PHE A 124 35.29 5.81 -13.48
CA PHE A 124 36.67 6.19 -13.78
C PHE A 124 37.70 5.21 -13.22
N LEU A 125 37.49 4.72 -11.99
CA LEU A 125 38.52 3.96 -11.25
C LEU A 125 38.36 2.44 -11.34
N ARG A 126 37.20 1.91 -11.74
CA ARG A 126 36.92 0.46 -11.71
C ARG A 126 36.23 -0.08 -12.96
N MET A 127 35.61 0.75 -13.80
CA MET A 127 34.88 0.28 -14.98
C MET A 127 35.77 -0.49 -15.98
N THR A 128 36.98 0.00 -16.27
CA THR A 128 37.95 -0.71 -17.11
C THR A 128 38.36 -2.05 -16.51
N TRP A 129 38.63 -2.07 -15.20
CA TRP A 129 39.01 -3.28 -14.45
C TRP A 129 37.89 -4.34 -14.41
N ILE A 130 36.64 -3.93 -14.24
CA ILE A 130 35.47 -4.82 -14.31
C ILE A 130 35.34 -5.43 -15.71
N VAL A 131 35.52 -4.64 -16.78
CA VAL A 131 35.48 -5.13 -18.17
C VAL A 131 36.65 -6.07 -18.47
N GLY A 132 37.86 -5.78 -18.00
CA GLY A 132 39.02 -6.67 -18.18
C GLY A 132 38.93 -7.98 -17.41
N THR A 133 38.27 -7.98 -16.26
CA THR A 133 38.19 -9.16 -15.38
C THR A 133 36.99 -10.05 -15.72
N ALA A 134 35.83 -9.47 -16.01
CA ALA A 134 34.61 -10.19 -16.37
C ALA A 134 34.49 -10.46 -17.88
N GLY A 135 35.25 -9.76 -18.71
CA GLY A 135 35.03 -9.72 -20.16
C GLY A 135 33.78 -8.92 -20.53
N ILE A 136 33.65 -8.60 -21.82
CA ILE A 136 32.56 -7.77 -22.35
C ILE A 136 31.18 -8.36 -22.03
N LEU A 137 31.00 -9.67 -22.20
CA LEU A 137 29.68 -10.32 -22.05
C LEU A 137 29.17 -10.27 -20.60
N GLU A 138 29.98 -10.65 -19.62
CA GLU A 138 29.54 -10.68 -18.23
C GLU A 138 29.46 -9.25 -17.64
N ALA A 139 30.37 -8.34 -18.02
CA ALA A 139 30.26 -6.94 -17.66
C ALA A 139 28.94 -6.31 -18.17
N PHE A 140 28.53 -6.61 -19.41
CA PHE A 140 27.26 -6.16 -19.97
C PHE A 140 26.05 -6.69 -19.17
N ILE A 141 26.11 -7.94 -18.70
CA ILE A 141 25.08 -8.54 -17.83
C ILE A 141 25.05 -7.84 -16.46
N ILE A 142 26.20 -7.58 -15.84
CA ILE A 142 26.31 -6.86 -14.54
C ILE A 142 25.67 -5.48 -14.65
N VAL A 143 26.02 -4.69 -15.66
CA VAL A 143 25.44 -3.35 -15.91
C VAL A 143 23.93 -3.46 -16.13
N THR A 144 23.48 -4.34 -17.03
CA THR A 144 22.06 -4.49 -17.39
C THR A 144 21.21 -4.88 -16.18
N MET A 145 21.69 -5.80 -15.35
CA MET A 145 21.02 -6.25 -14.13
C MET A 145 20.89 -5.11 -13.10
N CYS A 146 21.97 -4.36 -12.87
CA CYS A 146 21.98 -3.25 -11.90
C CYS A 146 21.11 -2.08 -12.36
N CYS A 147 21.18 -1.68 -13.63
CA CYS A 147 20.30 -0.66 -14.22
C CYS A 147 18.82 -1.08 -14.23
N SER A 148 18.52 -2.37 -14.43
CA SER A 148 17.15 -2.89 -14.34
C SER A 148 16.58 -2.73 -12.93
N CYS A 149 17.40 -2.99 -11.89
CA CYS A 149 17.03 -2.79 -10.50
C CYS A 149 16.56 -1.36 -10.21
N THR A 150 17.34 -0.37 -10.68
CA THR A 150 17.11 1.03 -10.36
C THR A 150 16.03 1.67 -11.24
N MET A 151 15.88 1.22 -12.49
CA MET A 151 14.74 1.57 -13.35
C MET A 151 13.39 1.12 -12.76
N LEU A 152 13.28 -0.12 -12.30
CA LEU A 152 12.06 -0.63 -11.65
C LEU A 152 11.75 0.14 -10.36
N THR A 153 12.79 0.48 -9.58
CA THR A 153 12.65 1.29 -8.37
C THR A 153 12.23 2.73 -8.68
N ALA A 154 12.67 3.31 -9.80
CA ALA A 154 12.24 4.63 -10.27
C ALA A 154 10.79 4.65 -10.75
N ILE A 155 10.26 3.54 -11.30
CA ILE A 155 8.83 3.38 -11.58
C ILE A 155 8.02 3.36 -10.27
N SER A 156 8.49 2.64 -9.24
CA SER A 156 7.89 2.66 -7.89
C SER A 156 7.94 4.06 -7.27
N MET A 157 9.06 4.78 -7.37
CA MET A 157 9.20 6.17 -6.89
C MET A 157 8.28 7.13 -7.66
N SER A 158 8.08 6.91 -8.96
CA SER A 158 7.16 7.71 -9.80
C SER A 158 5.69 7.52 -9.39
N ALA A 159 5.33 6.34 -8.87
CA ALA A 159 4.02 6.11 -8.28
C ALA A 159 3.84 6.89 -6.97
N ILE A 160 4.87 6.92 -6.10
CA ILE A 160 4.89 7.73 -4.87
C ILE A 160 4.76 9.22 -5.21
N ALA A 161 5.56 9.72 -6.16
CA ALA A 161 5.57 11.13 -6.59
C ALA A 161 4.29 11.58 -7.33
N THR A 162 3.39 10.65 -7.67
CA THR A 162 2.07 10.94 -8.29
C THR A 162 0.89 10.55 -7.39
N ASN A 163 1.16 10.21 -6.13
CA ASN A 163 0.16 9.95 -5.10
C ASN A 163 -0.02 11.19 -4.21
N GLY A 164 -1.25 11.71 -4.09
CA GLY A 164 -1.56 12.87 -3.26
C GLY A 164 -0.97 14.20 -3.79
N VAL A 165 -0.61 15.09 -2.86
CA VAL A 165 0.19 16.31 -3.11
C VAL A 165 1.63 16.03 -2.70
N VAL A 166 2.60 16.49 -3.49
CA VAL A 166 4.03 16.29 -3.17
C VAL A 166 4.48 17.40 -2.21
N PRO A 167 4.96 17.07 -0.99
CA PRO A 167 5.44 18.07 -0.05
C PRO A 167 6.80 18.66 -0.47
N ALA A 168 7.08 19.90 -0.04
CA ALA A 168 8.43 20.45 -0.03
C ALA A 168 9.32 19.71 1.00
N GLY A 169 10.64 19.81 0.87
CA GLY A 169 11.59 19.15 1.78
C GLY A 169 12.20 17.83 1.28
N GLY A 170 11.92 17.43 0.04
CA GLY A 170 12.64 16.37 -0.67
C GLY A 170 12.15 14.92 -0.47
N SER A 171 13.01 13.97 -0.83
CA SER A 171 12.67 12.54 -0.98
C SER A 171 12.09 11.91 0.29
N TYR A 172 12.63 12.25 1.48
CA TYR A 172 12.17 11.69 2.75
C TYR A 172 10.70 12.02 3.04
N TYR A 173 10.30 13.29 2.97
CA TYR A 173 8.93 13.70 3.23
C TYR A 173 7.95 13.21 2.16
N MET A 174 8.38 13.18 0.89
CA MET A 174 7.61 12.56 -0.20
C MET A 174 7.31 11.06 0.08
N ILE A 175 8.26 10.33 0.67
CA ILE A 175 8.10 8.92 1.03
C ILE A 175 7.28 8.76 2.32
N SER A 176 7.57 9.52 3.39
CA SER A 176 6.91 9.35 4.69
C SER A 176 5.44 9.77 4.69
N ARG A 177 5.08 10.83 3.95
CA ARG A 177 3.68 11.29 3.82
C ARG A 177 2.84 10.39 2.90
N SER A 178 3.44 9.78 1.87
CA SER A 178 2.72 8.89 0.93
C SER A 178 2.65 7.43 1.38
N LEU A 179 3.70 6.88 2.03
CA LEU A 179 3.75 5.48 2.44
C LEU A 179 3.39 5.25 3.93
N GLY A 180 3.43 6.29 4.76
CA GLY A 180 3.30 6.19 6.21
C GLY A 180 4.65 6.30 6.94
N PRO A 181 4.66 6.72 8.22
CA PRO A 181 5.87 7.00 8.98
C PRO A 181 6.74 5.76 9.25
N GLU A 182 6.16 4.55 9.27
CA GLU A 182 6.86 3.29 9.52
C GLU A 182 7.79 2.95 8.34
N PHE A 183 7.26 3.05 7.11
CA PHE A 183 8.05 2.90 5.90
C PHE A 183 8.99 4.09 5.70
N GLY A 184 8.51 5.33 5.90
CA GLY A 184 9.32 6.54 5.78
C GLY A 184 10.56 6.53 6.67
N GLY A 185 10.40 6.18 7.95
CA GLY A 185 11.51 6.09 8.90
C GLY A 185 12.48 4.96 8.62
N ALA A 186 11.99 3.75 8.29
CA ALA A 186 12.86 2.62 7.97
C ALA A 186 13.66 2.84 6.68
N VAL A 187 13.02 3.36 5.62
CA VAL A 187 13.67 3.74 4.35
C VAL A 187 14.66 4.88 4.58
N GLY A 188 14.26 5.92 5.31
CA GLY A 188 15.09 7.10 5.62
C GLY A 188 16.37 6.73 6.39
N LEU A 189 16.29 5.85 7.38
CA LEU A 189 17.46 5.39 8.14
C LEU A 189 18.41 4.52 7.30
N CYS A 190 17.88 3.66 6.42
CA CYS A 190 18.73 2.91 5.48
C CYS A 190 19.41 3.84 4.46
N PHE A 191 18.68 4.83 3.95
CA PHE A 191 19.18 5.83 3.01
C PHE A 191 20.22 6.77 3.65
N TYR A 192 20.07 7.08 4.94
CA TYR A 192 21.06 7.82 5.74
C TYR A 192 22.40 7.07 5.85
N LEU A 193 22.36 5.80 6.26
CA LEU A 193 23.56 4.97 6.39
C LEU A 193 24.24 4.78 5.02
N GLY A 194 23.47 4.48 3.97
CA GLY A 194 23.98 4.41 2.60
C GLY A 194 24.66 5.70 2.17
N THR A 195 23.99 6.85 2.27
CA THR A 195 24.58 8.15 1.90
C THR A 195 25.84 8.47 2.71
N THR A 196 25.91 8.04 3.98
CA THR A 196 27.11 8.26 4.82
C THR A 196 28.30 7.40 4.37
N PHE A 197 28.09 6.11 4.06
CA PHE A 197 29.15 5.26 3.51
C PHE A 197 29.54 5.65 2.06
N ALA A 198 28.64 6.25 1.28
CA ALA A 198 28.98 6.86 0.00
C ALA A 198 29.98 8.01 0.17
N GLY A 199 29.80 8.85 1.19
CA GLY A 199 30.76 9.90 1.56
C GLY A 199 32.17 9.34 1.79
N ALA A 200 32.29 8.26 2.58
CA ALA A 200 33.57 7.59 2.83
C ALA A 200 34.19 7.02 1.54
N MET A 201 33.38 6.36 0.70
CA MET A 201 33.81 5.80 -0.58
C MET A 201 34.33 6.87 -1.56
N TYR A 202 33.65 8.02 -1.66
CA TYR A 202 34.10 9.12 -2.52
C TYR A 202 35.35 9.82 -1.98
N ILE A 203 35.53 9.91 -0.65
CA ILE A 203 36.76 10.43 -0.04
C ILE A 203 37.93 9.49 -0.31
N LEU A 204 37.78 8.18 -0.05
CA LEU A 204 38.81 7.18 -0.37
C LEU A 204 39.20 7.22 -1.87
N GLY A 205 38.23 7.29 -2.78
CA GLY A 205 38.50 7.45 -4.21
C GLY A 205 39.20 8.76 -4.58
N THR A 206 38.93 9.86 -3.87
CA THR A 206 39.63 11.14 -4.04
C THR A 206 41.10 11.03 -3.61
N ILE A 207 41.39 10.29 -2.54
CA ILE A 207 42.75 10.04 -2.06
C ILE A 207 43.48 9.03 -2.94
N GLU A 208 42.80 8.01 -3.48
CA GLU A 208 43.37 7.08 -4.46
C GLU A 208 43.82 7.82 -5.73
N ILE A 209 43.03 8.78 -6.23
CA ILE A 209 43.45 9.62 -7.37
C ILE A 209 44.65 10.49 -6.99
N LEU A 210 44.63 11.11 -5.80
CA LEU A 210 45.69 12.01 -5.33
C LEU A 210 47.04 11.30 -5.18
N LEU A 211 47.06 10.14 -4.51
CA LEU A 211 48.28 9.40 -4.20
C LEU A 211 48.80 8.61 -5.41
N THR A 212 47.95 7.96 -6.19
CA THR A 212 48.42 7.14 -7.33
C THR A 212 48.76 7.99 -8.56
N TYR A 213 47.92 8.97 -8.92
CA TYR A 213 48.01 9.64 -10.22
C TYR A 213 48.48 11.11 -10.20
N ILE A 214 48.45 11.79 -9.05
CA ILE A 214 48.83 13.23 -8.97
C ILE A 214 50.17 13.42 -8.25
N VAL A 215 50.35 12.88 -7.04
CA VAL A 215 51.57 13.08 -6.24
C VAL A 215 52.03 11.79 -5.51
N PRO A 216 52.47 10.74 -6.23
CA PRO A 216 52.98 9.51 -5.60
C PRO A 216 54.22 9.72 -4.72
N SER A 217 54.98 10.79 -4.96
CA SER A 217 56.11 11.17 -4.10
C SER A 217 55.69 11.58 -2.67
N ALA A 218 54.43 11.94 -2.44
CA ALA A 218 53.91 12.43 -1.15
C ALA A 218 53.53 11.34 -0.14
N ALA A 219 53.59 10.05 -0.49
CA ALA A 219 53.32 8.97 0.46
C ALA A 219 54.18 9.11 1.74
N ILE A 220 53.53 9.06 2.91
CA ILE A 220 54.16 9.22 4.23
C ILE A 220 54.84 7.91 4.64
N PHE A 221 54.12 6.80 4.50
CA PHE A 221 54.65 5.46 4.69
C PHE A 221 55.16 4.92 3.35
N LYS A 222 56.46 4.67 3.27
CA LYS A 222 57.13 4.00 2.14
C LYS A 222 57.86 2.79 2.70
N ALA A 223 57.33 1.60 2.43
CA ALA A 223 57.87 0.34 2.93
C ALA A 223 58.83 -0.31 1.91
N GLU A 224 59.54 -1.35 2.35
CA GLU A 224 60.22 -2.25 1.43
C GLU A 224 59.21 -3.14 0.69
N LYS A 225 59.62 -3.72 -0.45
CA LYS A 225 58.76 -4.42 -1.44
C LYS A 225 57.87 -5.55 -0.90
N ALA A 226 58.07 -6.01 0.33
CA ALA A 226 57.24 -7.04 0.96
C ALA A 226 55.95 -6.51 1.61
N GLU A 227 55.90 -5.22 1.97
CA GLU A 227 54.82 -4.62 2.79
C GLU A 227 54.14 -3.41 2.11
N GLU A 228 54.36 -3.24 0.80
CA GLU A 228 53.93 -2.06 0.02
C GLU A 228 52.41 -1.83 0.05
N ALA A 229 51.60 -2.90 0.04
CA ALA A 229 50.14 -2.82 0.12
C ALA A 229 49.65 -2.27 1.48
N ASP A 230 50.23 -2.72 2.59
CA ASP A 230 49.88 -2.24 3.94
C ASP A 230 50.35 -0.80 4.17
N ALA A 231 51.49 -0.41 3.58
CA ALA A 231 51.91 0.99 3.54
C ALA A 231 50.91 1.86 2.78
N LEU A 232 50.43 1.42 1.61
CA LEU A 232 49.41 2.13 0.83
C LEU A 232 48.10 2.31 1.64
N LEU A 233 47.59 1.25 2.26
CA LEU A 233 46.38 1.32 3.10
C LEU A 233 46.55 2.30 4.28
N ASN A 234 47.72 2.34 4.92
CA ASN A 234 47.98 3.29 6.01
C ASN A 234 48.09 4.74 5.52
N ASN A 235 48.61 4.99 4.32
CA ASN A 235 48.53 6.30 3.68
C ASN A 235 47.08 6.72 3.41
N MET A 236 46.24 5.82 2.87
CA MET A 236 44.82 6.09 2.60
C MET A 236 44.06 6.52 3.87
N ARG A 237 44.34 5.89 5.02
CA ARG A 237 43.75 6.26 6.32
C ARG A 237 44.07 7.70 6.70
N VAL A 238 45.35 8.06 6.77
CA VAL A 238 45.81 9.38 7.25
C VAL A 238 45.32 10.51 6.34
N TYR A 239 45.46 10.34 5.01
CA TYR A 239 44.96 11.33 4.05
C TYR A 239 43.43 11.38 3.99
N GLY A 240 42.74 10.24 4.16
CA GLY A 240 41.29 10.17 4.22
C GLY A 240 40.72 10.94 5.43
N THR A 241 41.26 10.70 6.63
CA THR A 241 40.89 11.41 7.88
C THR A 241 41.09 12.92 7.75
N CYS A 242 42.24 13.33 7.18
CA CYS A 242 42.56 14.72 6.91
C CYS A 242 41.57 15.36 5.90
N CYS A 243 41.19 14.61 4.86
CA CYS A 243 40.24 15.06 3.86
C CYS A 243 38.81 15.19 4.44
N LEU A 244 38.36 14.20 5.21
CA LEU A 244 37.05 14.22 5.88
C LEU A 244 36.93 15.38 6.86
N THR A 245 37.95 15.63 7.70
CA THR A 245 37.91 16.74 8.66
C THR A 245 37.87 18.10 7.95
N LEU A 246 38.63 18.28 6.87
CA LEU A 246 38.56 19.48 6.03
C LEU A 246 37.18 19.64 5.35
N MET A 247 36.63 18.57 4.77
CA MET A 247 35.28 18.59 4.18
C MET A 247 34.20 18.91 5.23
N ALA A 248 34.26 18.31 6.41
CA ALA A 248 33.31 18.55 7.49
C ALA A 248 33.36 20.00 7.99
N LEU A 249 34.55 20.63 8.04
CA LEU A 249 34.69 22.05 8.33
C LEU A 249 34.06 22.94 7.25
N VAL A 250 34.28 22.65 5.97
CA VAL A 250 33.62 23.37 4.85
C VAL A 250 32.09 23.27 4.96
N VAL A 251 31.57 22.07 5.25
CA VAL A 251 30.13 21.84 5.44
C VAL A 251 29.58 22.55 6.67
N PHE A 252 30.35 22.63 7.76
CA PHE A 252 29.95 23.35 8.98
C PHE A 252 29.96 24.87 8.83
N VAL A 253 30.84 25.44 8.00
CA VAL A 253 30.92 26.89 7.75
C VAL A 253 29.78 27.38 6.83
N GLY A 254 29.41 26.59 5.82
CA GLY A 254 28.18 26.79 5.06
C GLY A 254 28.30 26.44 3.58
N VAL A 255 27.33 25.69 3.05
CA VAL A 255 27.49 24.94 1.80
C VAL A 255 27.29 25.75 0.50
N LYS A 256 27.09 27.08 0.60
CA LYS A 256 26.68 27.94 -0.53
C LYS A 256 27.64 27.96 -1.73
N TYR A 257 28.91 27.61 -1.52
CA TYR A 257 29.97 27.74 -2.54
C TYR A 257 30.27 26.44 -3.31
N VAL A 258 29.75 25.28 -2.88
CA VAL A 258 30.28 23.96 -3.25
C VAL A 258 29.95 23.53 -4.69
N ASN A 259 28.91 24.09 -5.33
CA ASN A 259 28.10 23.27 -6.24
C ASN A 259 27.92 23.78 -7.69
N LYS A 260 29.01 24.19 -8.36
CA LYS A 260 28.98 24.70 -9.75
C LYS A 260 29.94 24.05 -10.75
N LEU A 261 30.89 23.22 -10.33
CA LEU A 261 31.96 22.71 -11.22
C LEU A 261 31.66 21.35 -11.87
N ALA A 262 30.85 20.48 -11.26
CA ALA A 262 30.68 19.10 -11.71
C ALA A 262 30.11 18.95 -13.14
N LEU A 263 29.18 19.84 -13.54
CA LEU A 263 28.61 19.83 -14.90
C LEU A 263 29.66 20.15 -15.98
N VAL A 264 30.69 20.93 -15.65
CA VAL A 264 31.79 21.26 -16.57
C VAL A 264 32.67 20.02 -16.80
N PHE A 265 33.05 19.33 -15.72
CA PHE A 265 33.83 18.09 -15.83
C PHE A 265 33.06 16.95 -16.51
N LEU A 266 31.75 16.85 -16.30
CA LEU A 266 30.91 15.91 -17.04
C LEU A 266 30.95 16.15 -18.57
N ALA A 267 30.92 17.41 -19.00
CA ALA A 267 31.07 17.75 -20.41
C ALA A 267 32.46 17.35 -20.96
N CYS A 268 33.53 17.58 -20.19
CA CYS A 268 34.88 17.14 -20.56
C CYS A 268 34.97 15.62 -20.72
N VAL A 269 34.35 14.85 -19.82
CA VAL A 269 34.32 13.37 -19.90
C VAL A 269 33.63 12.90 -21.17
N VAL A 270 32.45 13.43 -21.52
CA VAL A 270 31.73 13.03 -22.75
C VAL A 270 32.53 13.37 -24.01
N LEU A 271 33.19 14.54 -24.04
CA LEU A 271 34.04 14.94 -25.19
C LEU A 271 35.29 14.06 -25.34
N SER A 272 35.86 13.59 -24.23
CA SER A 272 37.10 12.81 -24.23
C SER A 272 36.95 11.36 -24.72
N ILE A 273 35.73 10.82 -24.77
CA ILE A 273 35.43 9.45 -25.26
C ILE A 273 35.65 9.33 -26.79
N LEU A 274 35.72 10.45 -27.52
CA LEU A 274 35.68 10.49 -28.99
C LEU A 274 37.05 10.54 -29.69
N ALA A 275 38.17 10.66 -28.97
CA ALA A 275 39.49 10.80 -29.59
C ALA A 275 40.58 10.05 -28.80
N ILE A 276 41.28 9.16 -29.51
CA ILE A 276 42.11 8.07 -28.95
C ILE A 276 43.58 8.47 -28.91
N SER A 277 44.22 8.38 -27.74
CA SER A 277 45.68 8.46 -27.59
C SER A 277 46.36 7.09 -27.72
N LYS A 278 47.59 7.05 -28.25
CA LYS A 278 48.40 5.82 -28.39
C LYS A 278 49.32 5.63 -27.19
N ASN A 279 49.44 4.39 -26.70
CA ASN A 279 50.38 3.99 -25.64
C ASN A 279 50.92 2.58 -25.89
N GLU A 280 52.11 2.30 -25.35
CA GLU A 280 52.90 1.08 -25.55
C GLU A 280 53.20 0.39 -24.21
N VAL A 281 53.23 -0.95 -24.23
CA VAL A 281 53.25 -1.82 -23.05
C VAL A 281 54.26 -2.95 -23.26
N CYS A 282 55.03 -3.26 -22.22
CA CYS A 282 56.12 -4.21 -22.27
C CYS A 282 55.73 -5.61 -21.73
N LEU A 283 56.04 -6.65 -22.50
CA LEU A 283 55.85 -8.05 -22.15
C LEU A 283 57.19 -8.81 -22.07
N LEU A 284 57.25 -9.83 -21.23
CA LEU A 284 58.29 -10.84 -21.20
C LEU A 284 57.64 -12.21 -21.46
N GLY A 285 57.84 -12.78 -22.64
CA GLY A 285 57.08 -13.96 -23.08
C GLY A 285 55.58 -13.69 -23.12
N ASN A 286 54.84 -14.27 -22.19
CA ASN A 286 53.41 -14.04 -22.01
C ASN A 286 53.06 -13.07 -20.85
N ARG A 287 54.01 -12.74 -19.97
CA ARG A 287 53.79 -11.95 -18.73
C ARG A 287 53.92 -10.45 -18.95
N THR A 288 53.06 -9.66 -18.32
CA THR A 288 53.12 -8.19 -18.35
C THR A 288 54.05 -7.62 -17.28
N LEU A 289 54.89 -6.65 -17.66
CA LEU A 289 55.87 -6.00 -16.79
C LEU A 289 55.37 -4.65 -16.24
N GLN A 290 55.80 -4.29 -15.04
CA GLN A 290 55.56 -2.96 -14.45
C GLN A 290 56.44 -1.89 -15.13
N ASN A 291 55.81 -0.97 -15.85
CA ASN A 291 56.44 -0.01 -16.77
C ASN A 291 56.93 1.27 -16.05
N HIS A 292 57.37 1.14 -14.80
CA HIS A 292 57.91 2.23 -13.97
C HIS A 292 59.41 2.05 -13.63
N GLY A 293 59.98 0.84 -13.81
CA GLY A 293 61.34 0.51 -13.41
C GLY A 293 62.43 0.64 -14.50
N PHE A 294 62.05 0.89 -15.75
CA PHE A 294 62.96 0.90 -16.91
C PHE A 294 62.48 1.85 -18.01
N ASP A 295 63.41 2.38 -18.80
CA ASP A 295 63.09 3.42 -19.81
C ASP A 295 62.75 2.85 -21.20
N LYS A 296 63.19 1.61 -21.51
CA LYS A 296 63.09 0.95 -22.83
C LYS A 296 62.74 -0.53 -22.69
N CYS A 297 61.80 -1.04 -23.49
CA CYS A 297 61.36 -2.43 -23.49
C CYS A 297 62.33 -3.36 -24.27
N MET A 298 63.58 -3.46 -23.84
CA MET A 298 64.60 -4.31 -24.49
C MET A 298 65.64 -4.81 -23.48
N LYS A 299 66.20 -6.01 -23.70
CA LYS A 299 67.20 -6.62 -22.78
C LYS A 299 68.57 -5.93 -22.86
N THR A 300 69.01 -5.60 -24.07
CA THR A 300 70.33 -5.02 -24.39
C THR A 300 70.17 -3.96 -25.45
N GLU A 301 70.92 -2.87 -25.33
CA GLU A 301 70.99 -1.79 -26.33
C GLU A 301 72.40 -1.71 -26.93
N ILE A 302 72.51 -1.32 -28.20
CA ILE A 302 73.79 -1.07 -28.87
C ILE A 302 74.07 0.44 -28.79
N ILE A 303 75.07 0.81 -28.00
CA ILE A 303 75.55 2.18 -27.84
C ILE A 303 77.01 2.21 -28.30
N ASP A 304 77.36 3.08 -29.24
CA ASP A 304 78.71 3.21 -29.80
C ASP A 304 79.34 1.88 -30.26
N ASN A 305 78.54 1.04 -30.92
CA ASN A 305 78.85 -0.34 -31.34
C ASN A 305 79.13 -1.36 -30.20
N VAL A 306 78.91 -1.00 -28.94
CA VAL A 306 79.01 -1.89 -27.77
C VAL A 306 77.63 -2.31 -27.30
N THR A 307 77.41 -3.61 -27.08
CA THR A 307 76.17 -4.12 -26.47
C THR A 307 76.19 -3.91 -24.96
N MET A 308 75.38 -2.97 -24.48
CA MET A 308 75.20 -2.69 -23.06
C MET A 308 73.85 -3.24 -22.55
N THR A 309 73.81 -3.67 -21.29
CA THR A 309 72.58 -4.13 -20.63
C THR A 309 71.69 -2.95 -20.26
N THR A 310 70.38 -3.05 -20.45
CA THR A 310 69.44 -1.98 -20.05
C THR A 310 69.12 -2.02 -18.55
N LYS A 311 68.41 -1.00 -18.04
CA LYS A 311 67.83 -1.04 -16.67
C LYS A 311 66.97 -2.29 -16.45
N LEU A 312 66.24 -2.76 -17.47
CA LEU A 312 65.42 -3.97 -17.38
C LEU A 312 66.25 -5.22 -17.03
N TRP A 313 67.50 -5.33 -17.54
CA TRP A 313 68.42 -6.41 -17.16
C TRP A 313 68.72 -6.42 -15.66
N SER A 314 68.99 -5.25 -15.07
CA SER A 314 69.27 -5.13 -13.62
C SER A 314 68.09 -5.48 -12.70
N LEU A 315 66.88 -5.58 -13.23
CA LEU A 315 65.70 -6.04 -12.48
C LEU A 315 65.56 -7.58 -12.46
N PHE A 316 66.22 -8.28 -13.39
CA PHE A 316 66.12 -9.74 -13.56
C PHE A 316 67.45 -10.50 -13.41
N CYS A 317 68.59 -9.79 -13.34
CA CYS A 317 69.94 -10.37 -13.29
C CYS A 317 70.79 -9.74 -12.19
N LYS A 318 71.65 -10.56 -11.55
CA LYS A 318 72.53 -10.13 -10.43
C LYS A 318 73.78 -9.37 -10.90
N GLY A 319 73.60 -8.34 -11.70
CA GLY A 319 74.66 -7.44 -12.17
C GLY A 319 74.41 -6.88 -13.59
N PRO A 320 75.14 -5.82 -13.99
CA PRO A 320 75.08 -5.22 -15.33
C PRO A 320 75.96 -5.95 -16.36
N GLU A 321 76.58 -7.07 -15.99
CA GLU A 321 77.39 -7.88 -16.91
C GLU A 321 76.52 -8.86 -17.68
N LEU A 322 76.88 -9.12 -18.94
CA LEU A 322 76.22 -10.12 -19.80
C LEU A 322 76.37 -11.56 -19.26
N ASN A 323 77.35 -11.80 -18.39
CA ASN A 323 77.61 -13.07 -17.71
C ASN A 323 76.90 -13.20 -16.34
N ALA A 324 76.11 -12.21 -15.91
CA ALA A 324 75.43 -12.24 -14.62
C ALA A 324 74.35 -13.33 -14.54
N SER A 325 74.14 -13.91 -13.36
CA SER A 325 73.06 -14.88 -13.16
C SER A 325 71.69 -14.19 -13.23
N CYS A 326 70.90 -14.51 -14.26
CA CYS A 326 69.53 -14.05 -14.47
C CYS A 326 68.49 -15.06 -13.95
N SER A 327 67.22 -14.64 -13.86
CA SER A 327 66.12 -15.59 -13.65
C SER A 327 65.89 -16.47 -14.89
N GLU A 328 65.55 -17.74 -14.68
CA GLU A 328 65.38 -18.74 -15.76
C GLU A 328 64.35 -18.26 -16.81
N TYR A 329 63.20 -17.76 -16.36
CA TYR A 329 62.16 -17.25 -17.25
C TYR A 329 62.64 -16.07 -18.13
N PHE A 330 63.47 -15.17 -17.58
CA PHE A 330 64.04 -14.03 -18.31
C PHE A 330 65.13 -14.46 -19.31
N SER A 331 65.88 -15.53 -19.03
CA SER A 331 66.82 -16.09 -20.00
C SER A 331 66.09 -16.80 -21.16
N LEU A 332 65.03 -17.57 -20.87
CA LEU A 332 64.32 -18.39 -21.86
C LEU A 332 63.40 -17.58 -22.80
N ASN A 333 62.74 -16.52 -22.32
CA ASN A 333 61.71 -15.81 -23.07
C ASN A 333 62.18 -14.44 -23.60
N ASN A 334 61.72 -14.05 -24.78
CA ASN A 334 62.02 -12.74 -25.35
C ASN A 334 61.18 -11.63 -24.71
N VAL A 335 61.72 -10.41 -24.72
CA VAL A 335 60.99 -9.18 -24.39
C VAL A 335 60.34 -8.66 -25.67
N THR A 336 59.07 -8.25 -25.59
CA THR A 336 58.31 -7.70 -26.71
C THR A 336 57.49 -6.48 -26.28
N GLU A 337 57.33 -5.53 -27.17
CA GLU A 337 56.56 -4.30 -26.95
C GLU A 337 55.29 -4.34 -27.80
N ILE A 338 54.13 -4.07 -27.19
CA ILE A 338 52.81 -4.10 -27.84
C ILE A 338 52.06 -2.79 -27.60
N GLN A 339 51.11 -2.46 -28.46
CA GLN A 339 50.25 -1.29 -28.26
C GLN A 339 49.16 -1.63 -27.23
N GLY A 340 49.12 -0.88 -26.12
CA GLY A 340 48.09 -1.04 -25.09
C GLY A 340 46.70 -0.53 -25.51
N ILE A 341 46.66 0.35 -26.51
CA ILE A 341 45.44 0.81 -27.18
C ILE A 341 45.64 0.67 -28.69
N PRO A 342 45.38 -0.52 -29.27
CA PRO A 342 45.43 -0.73 -30.72
C PRO A 342 44.17 -0.19 -31.44
N GLY A 343 43.14 0.20 -30.68
CA GLY A 343 41.96 0.92 -31.19
C GLY A 343 40.90 0.04 -31.84
N LEU A 344 39.74 0.64 -32.14
CA LEU A 344 38.49 -0.06 -32.49
C LEU A 344 38.58 -0.98 -33.71
N THR A 345 39.48 -0.69 -34.65
CA THR A 345 39.68 -1.46 -35.90
C THR A 345 40.60 -2.68 -35.73
N SER A 346 41.16 -2.91 -34.54
CA SER A 346 42.18 -3.94 -34.30
C SER A 346 41.65 -5.38 -34.17
N GLY A 347 40.37 -5.56 -33.85
CA GLY A 347 39.77 -6.87 -33.60
C GLY A 347 39.91 -7.40 -32.15
N VAL A 348 40.57 -6.66 -31.26
CA VAL A 348 40.81 -7.02 -29.84
C VAL A 348 39.52 -7.28 -29.04
N ILE A 349 38.37 -6.77 -29.51
CA ILE A 349 37.03 -7.11 -29.00
C ILE A 349 36.78 -8.64 -28.91
N SER A 350 37.43 -9.44 -29.77
CA SER A 350 37.31 -10.90 -29.78
C SER A 350 38.11 -11.58 -28.66
N GLU A 351 39.24 -10.99 -28.24
CA GLU A 351 40.06 -11.49 -27.13
C GLU A 351 39.46 -11.11 -25.77
N ASN A 352 38.90 -9.90 -25.66
CA ASN A 352 38.25 -9.37 -24.44
C ASN A 352 36.80 -9.85 -24.21
N LEU A 353 36.28 -10.78 -25.04
CA LEU A 353 34.88 -11.20 -24.98
C LEU A 353 34.52 -11.97 -23.68
N TRP A 354 35.50 -12.70 -23.13
CA TRP A 354 35.36 -13.64 -22.02
C TRP A 354 36.10 -13.18 -20.76
N GLY A 355 35.60 -13.57 -19.58
CA GLY A 355 36.21 -13.26 -18.29
C GLY A 355 37.49 -14.04 -18.00
N SER A 356 38.35 -13.43 -17.17
CA SER A 356 39.63 -13.98 -16.70
C SER A 356 39.71 -13.86 -15.17
N TYR A 357 38.86 -14.62 -14.48
CA TYR A 357 38.83 -14.68 -13.02
C TYR A 357 40.06 -15.41 -12.45
N GLY A 358 40.61 -14.89 -11.35
CA GLY A 358 41.81 -15.43 -10.72
C GLY A 358 41.99 -15.02 -9.26
N PRO A 359 42.87 -15.70 -8.52
CA PRO A 359 43.20 -15.33 -7.14
C PRO A 359 44.07 -14.08 -7.06
N ALA A 360 44.13 -13.47 -5.87
CA ALA A 360 45.09 -12.40 -5.59
C ALA A 360 46.54 -12.90 -5.75
N GLY A 361 47.41 -12.08 -6.31
CA GLY A 361 48.79 -12.42 -6.65
C GLY A 361 48.96 -13.25 -7.94
N MET A 362 47.89 -13.55 -8.68
CA MET A 362 48.00 -14.15 -10.02
C MET A 362 48.63 -13.15 -11.01
N LEU A 363 49.60 -13.61 -11.79
CA LEU A 363 50.27 -12.81 -12.83
C LEU A 363 49.28 -12.45 -13.97
N VAL A 364 49.37 -11.22 -14.47
CA VAL A 364 48.62 -10.78 -15.65
C VAL A 364 49.38 -11.23 -16.92
N GLU A 365 48.79 -12.20 -17.63
CA GLU A 365 49.37 -12.81 -18.83
C GLU A 365 48.46 -12.62 -20.07
N LYS A 366 49.06 -12.46 -21.27
CA LYS A 366 48.37 -12.52 -22.57
C LYS A 366 48.50 -13.92 -23.17
N ALA A 367 47.55 -14.34 -24.01
CA ALA A 367 47.52 -15.67 -24.65
C ALA A 367 48.57 -15.84 -25.79
N ILE A 368 49.84 -15.61 -25.49
CA ILE A 368 51.00 -15.76 -26.39
C ILE A 368 51.78 -17.02 -25.98
N PRO A 369 52.25 -17.87 -26.93
CA PRO A 369 53.09 -19.02 -26.60
C PRO A 369 54.42 -18.55 -25.98
N SER A 370 54.76 -19.11 -24.81
CA SER A 370 55.99 -18.83 -24.07
C SER A 370 56.56 -20.14 -23.49
N VAL A 371 57.84 -20.12 -23.09
CA VAL A 371 58.50 -21.26 -22.45
C VAL A 371 58.31 -21.14 -20.92
N PRO A 372 57.69 -22.13 -20.25
CA PRO A 372 57.56 -22.11 -18.79
C PRO A 372 58.92 -22.32 -18.12
N ALA A 373 59.15 -21.64 -16.99
CA ALA A 373 60.30 -21.88 -16.13
C ALA A 373 60.02 -23.01 -15.13
N SER A 374 61.08 -23.61 -14.60
CA SER A 374 61.03 -24.73 -13.65
C SER A 374 60.84 -24.30 -12.19
N ASP A 375 61.37 -23.12 -11.81
CA ASP A 375 61.15 -22.50 -10.49
C ASP A 375 60.43 -21.14 -10.62
N ALA A 376 59.15 -21.13 -10.26
CA ALA A 376 58.31 -19.93 -10.19
C ALA A 376 58.25 -19.30 -8.78
N SER A 377 58.97 -19.84 -7.78
CA SER A 377 58.83 -19.41 -6.37
C SER A 377 59.24 -17.96 -6.12
N GLN A 378 60.16 -17.43 -6.93
CA GLN A 378 60.67 -16.05 -6.82
C GLN A 378 59.83 -15.04 -7.61
N ASP A 379 58.96 -15.47 -8.53
CA ASP A 379 58.22 -14.57 -9.45
C ASP A 379 57.40 -13.50 -8.71
N LYS A 380 56.90 -13.79 -7.49
CA LYS A 380 56.14 -12.85 -6.65
C LYS A 380 56.93 -11.57 -6.26
N HIS A 381 58.26 -11.60 -6.29
CA HIS A 381 59.11 -10.46 -5.92
C HIS A 381 59.71 -9.73 -7.13
N MET A 382 59.37 -10.17 -8.35
CA MET A 382 59.82 -9.60 -9.62
C MET A 382 58.81 -8.55 -10.13
N PRO A 383 59.20 -7.60 -11.00
CA PRO A 383 58.35 -6.48 -11.41
C PRO A 383 57.31 -6.88 -12.49
N TYR A 384 56.46 -7.85 -12.18
CA TYR A 384 55.31 -8.25 -12.99
C TYR A 384 54.03 -7.58 -12.48
N VAL A 385 53.06 -7.37 -13.38
CA VAL A 385 51.71 -6.94 -12.99
C VAL A 385 50.94 -8.16 -12.43
N VAL A 386 50.31 -7.99 -11.26
CA VAL A 386 49.54 -9.03 -10.56
C VAL A 386 48.11 -8.57 -10.24
N ASN A 387 47.19 -9.53 -10.14
CA ASN A 387 45.85 -9.29 -9.63
C ASN A 387 45.89 -8.90 -8.15
N ASP A 388 45.46 -7.67 -7.83
CA ASP A 388 45.40 -7.13 -6.46
C ASP A 388 44.48 -7.93 -5.52
N ILE A 389 43.29 -8.32 -6.01
CA ILE A 389 42.28 -9.04 -5.22
C ILE A 389 41.73 -10.29 -5.94
N THR A 390 41.24 -11.25 -5.17
CA THR A 390 40.53 -12.44 -5.68
C THR A 390 39.22 -12.02 -6.35
N ALA A 391 39.12 -12.16 -7.67
CA ALA A 391 37.95 -11.69 -8.42
C ALA A 391 36.98 -12.82 -8.79
N PHE A 392 35.69 -12.56 -8.64
CA PHE A 392 34.59 -13.43 -9.05
C PHE A 392 33.34 -12.60 -9.35
N PHE A 393 32.45 -13.09 -10.22
CA PHE A 393 31.27 -12.38 -10.73
C PHE A 393 30.47 -11.62 -9.66
N THR A 394 30.16 -12.27 -8.53
CA THR A 394 29.30 -11.68 -7.49
C THR A 394 29.97 -10.57 -6.68
N LEU A 395 31.31 -10.57 -6.58
CA LEU A 395 32.08 -9.46 -6.03
C LEU A 395 32.03 -8.25 -6.96
N LEU A 396 32.19 -8.46 -8.27
CA LEU A 396 32.12 -7.40 -9.27
C LEU A 396 30.73 -6.75 -9.32
N VAL A 397 29.66 -7.50 -9.11
CA VAL A 397 28.30 -6.94 -8.90
C VAL A 397 28.26 -5.99 -7.70
N GLY A 398 28.84 -6.38 -6.56
CA GLY A 398 28.88 -5.56 -5.34
C GLY A 398 29.79 -4.32 -5.41
N ILE A 399 30.85 -4.38 -6.23
CA ILE A 399 31.73 -3.23 -6.52
C ILE A 399 31.10 -2.30 -7.56
N TYR A 400 30.36 -2.85 -8.55
CA TYR A 400 29.71 -2.06 -9.59
C TYR A 400 28.47 -1.32 -9.09
N PHE A 401 27.61 -1.97 -8.29
CA PHE A 401 26.28 -1.47 -7.93
C PHE A 401 26.21 0.00 -7.44
N PRO A 402 27.18 0.56 -6.68
CA PRO A 402 27.16 1.99 -6.32
C PRO A 402 27.05 2.94 -7.51
N SER A 403 27.54 2.56 -8.71
CA SER A 403 27.46 3.37 -9.93
C SER A 403 26.03 3.59 -10.46
N VAL A 404 25.05 2.78 -10.06
CA VAL A 404 23.64 2.98 -10.44
C VAL A 404 22.79 3.63 -9.34
N THR A 405 23.41 3.97 -8.20
CA THR A 405 22.71 4.57 -7.05
C THR A 405 22.46 6.07 -7.27
N GLY A 406 22.01 6.80 -6.24
CA GLY A 406 21.75 8.24 -6.36
C GLY A 406 20.42 8.64 -7.01
N ILE A 407 19.61 7.69 -7.51
CA ILE A 407 18.32 7.98 -8.21
C ILE A 407 17.36 8.88 -7.41
N MET A 408 17.41 8.84 -6.08
CA MET A 408 16.57 9.68 -5.19
C MET A 408 16.94 11.18 -5.27
N ALA A 409 18.09 11.56 -5.83
CA ALA A 409 18.45 12.95 -6.08
C ALA A 409 17.42 13.69 -6.95
N GLY A 410 16.71 12.98 -7.84
CA GLY A 410 15.63 13.57 -8.65
C GLY A 410 14.43 14.08 -7.83
N SER A 411 14.18 13.57 -6.63
CA SER A 411 13.11 14.06 -5.73
C SER A 411 13.64 14.93 -4.58
N ASN A 412 14.95 15.15 -4.47
CA ASN A 412 15.56 15.94 -3.39
C ASN A 412 15.37 17.46 -3.50
N ARG A 413 14.68 17.97 -4.53
CA ARG A 413 14.24 19.38 -4.64
C ARG A 413 12.72 19.52 -4.86
N SER A 414 11.91 18.69 -4.21
CA SER A 414 10.46 18.62 -4.47
C SER A 414 9.73 19.96 -4.39
N GLY A 415 10.15 20.87 -3.50
CA GLY A 415 9.54 22.19 -3.33
C GLY A 415 9.92 23.26 -4.36
N ASP A 416 11.04 23.12 -5.08
CA ASP A 416 11.50 24.14 -6.05
C ASP A 416 10.89 23.97 -7.46
N LEU A 417 10.15 22.87 -7.67
CA LEU A 417 9.66 22.43 -8.98
C LEU A 417 8.29 23.01 -9.31
N ARG A 418 8.14 23.63 -10.49
CA ARG A 418 6.85 24.18 -10.97
C ARG A 418 5.73 23.14 -11.07
N ASP A 419 6.09 21.89 -11.33
CA ASP A 419 5.21 20.72 -11.30
C ASP A 419 6.03 19.50 -10.88
N ALA A 420 6.08 19.22 -9.58
CA ALA A 420 6.82 18.09 -9.04
C ALA A 420 6.27 16.73 -9.53
N GLN A 421 4.95 16.60 -9.69
CA GLN A 421 4.29 15.34 -10.05
C GLN A 421 4.63 14.90 -11.47
N ARG A 422 4.79 15.85 -12.40
CA ARG A 422 5.24 15.58 -13.77
C ARG A 422 6.76 15.57 -13.89
N SER A 423 7.47 16.45 -13.18
CA SER A 423 8.92 16.59 -13.32
C SER A 423 9.69 15.40 -12.73
N ILE A 424 9.32 14.92 -11.54
CA ILE A 424 10.07 13.86 -10.85
C ILE A 424 10.10 12.55 -11.67
N PRO A 425 8.97 12.00 -12.18
CA PRO A 425 8.98 10.79 -13.01
C PRO A 425 9.80 10.96 -14.30
N ILE A 426 9.55 12.04 -15.05
CA ILE A 426 10.16 12.24 -16.37
C ILE A 426 11.68 12.44 -16.23
N GLY A 427 12.12 13.32 -15.33
CA GLY A 427 13.55 13.61 -15.16
C GLY A 427 14.33 12.42 -14.59
N THR A 428 13.75 11.66 -13.66
CA THR A 428 14.41 10.51 -13.04
C THR A 428 14.55 9.34 -14.01
N ILE A 429 13.48 8.97 -14.71
CA ILE A 429 13.52 7.86 -15.70
C ILE A 429 14.45 8.22 -16.86
N LEU A 430 14.44 9.47 -17.34
CA LEU A 430 15.34 9.92 -18.41
C LEU A 430 16.81 9.89 -17.97
N ALA A 431 17.14 10.30 -16.74
CA ALA A 431 18.51 10.24 -16.23
C ALA A 431 19.05 8.80 -16.12
N ILE A 432 18.21 7.85 -15.66
CA ILE A 432 18.59 6.43 -15.59
C ILE A 432 18.75 5.84 -17.00
N ALA A 433 17.90 6.23 -17.96
CA ALA A 433 18.06 5.81 -19.36
C ALA A 433 19.38 6.33 -19.95
N THR A 434 19.71 7.61 -19.77
CA THR A 434 20.98 8.21 -20.25
C THR A 434 22.20 7.53 -19.62
N THR A 435 22.21 7.33 -18.30
CA THR A 435 23.36 6.66 -17.63
C THR A 435 23.49 5.19 -18.03
N THR A 436 22.39 4.47 -18.21
CA THR A 436 22.42 3.08 -18.72
C THR A 436 23.03 3.01 -20.12
N ILE A 437 22.68 3.95 -21.01
CA ILE A 437 23.28 4.04 -22.36
C ILE A 437 24.78 4.36 -22.27
N ILE A 438 25.18 5.29 -21.41
CA ILE A 438 26.60 5.61 -21.17
C ILE A 438 27.36 4.38 -20.65
N TYR A 439 26.85 3.69 -19.64
CA TYR A 439 27.55 2.53 -19.06
C TYR A 439 27.66 1.35 -20.04
N LEU A 440 26.58 1.00 -20.74
CA LEU A 440 26.61 -0.10 -21.72
C LEU A 440 27.50 0.22 -22.92
N SER A 441 27.53 1.47 -23.40
CA SER A 441 28.47 1.86 -24.46
C SER A 441 29.92 1.88 -23.98
N CYS A 442 30.19 2.29 -22.73
CA CYS A 442 31.53 2.21 -22.14
C CYS A 442 32.06 0.77 -22.03
N VAL A 443 31.22 -0.22 -21.66
CA VAL A 443 31.62 -1.65 -21.66
C VAL A 443 32.18 -2.06 -23.01
N VAL A 444 31.43 -1.77 -24.08
CA VAL A 444 31.81 -2.18 -25.45
C VAL A 444 33.02 -1.40 -25.95
N VAL A 445 33.10 -0.09 -25.71
CA VAL A 445 34.22 0.76 -26.15
C VAL A 445 35.53 0.37 -25.46
N PHE A 446 35.53 0.15 -24.14
CA PHE A 446 36.75 -0.25 -23.42
C PHE A 446 37.24 -1.63 -23.88
N GLY A 447 36.34 -2.62 -23.95
CA GLY A 447 36.69 -3.97 -24.41
C GLY A 447 37.08 -4.06 -25.88
N ALA A 448 36.67 -3.12 -26.74
CA ALA A 448 37.01 -3.12 -28.16
C ALA A 448 38.24 -2.26 -28.53
N CYS A 449 38.63 -1.30 -27.69
CA CYS A 449 39.76 -0.40 -27.97
C CYS A 449 41.04 -0.69 -27.18
N ILE A 450 40.94 -1.29 -25.99
CA ILE A 450 42.04 -1.44 -25.03
C ILE A 450 42.46 -2.92 -24.92
N GLU A 451 43.76 -3.16 -24.87
CA GLU A 451 44.36 -4.48 -24.74
C GLU A 451 44.03 -5.15 -23.39
N GLY A 452 43.76 -6.46 -23.40
CA GLY A 452 43.23 -7.20 -22.25
C GLY A 452 44.17 -7.31 -21.05
N VAL A 453 45.49 -7.17 -21.23
CA VAL A 453 46.43 -7.03 -20.09
C VAL A 453 46.32 -5.67 -19.40
N VAL A 454 46.05 -4.59 -20.15
CA VAL A 454 45.89 -3.24 -19.61
C VAL A 454 44.54 -3.06 -18.93
N LEU A 455 43.49 -3.73 -19.43
CA LEU A 455 42.18 -3.72 -18.77
C LEU A 455 42.17 -4.46 -17.43
N ARG A 456 43.02 -5.47 -17.22
CA ARG A 456 43.13 -6.21 -15.94
C ARG A 456 44.02 -5.51 -14.91
N ASP A 457 44.88 -4.59 -15.35
CA ASP A 457 45.68 -3.73 -14.49
C ASP A 457 44.80 -2.66 -13.81
N LYS A 458 44.72 -2.73 -12.48
CA LYS A 458 43.89 -1.84 -11.66
C LYS A 458 44.49 -0.45 -11.46
N PHE A 459 45.82 -0.33 -11.44
CA PHE A 459 46.53 0.91 -11.09
C PHE A 459 47.28 1.55 -12.26
N GLY A 460 47.42 0.86 -13.39
CA GLY A 460 48.07 1.36 -14.60
C GLY A 460 49.60 1.24 -14.59
N ASP A 461 50.16 0.30 -13.82
CA ASP A 461 51.59 0.00 -13.79
C ASP A 461 52.14 -0.34 -15.18
N SER A 462 51.38 -1.10 -15.98
CA SER A 462 51.70 -1.46 -17.36
C SER A 462 51.80 -0.24 -18.30
N VAL A 463 51.13 0.86 -17.97
CA VAL A 463 51.04 2.10 -18.75
C VAL A 463 51.69 3.29 -18.01
N LYS A 464 52.80 3.03 -17.30
CA LYS A 464 53.66 4.03 -16.64
C LYS A 464 52.96 4.83 -15.53
N GLY A 465 52.05 4.18 -14.80
CA GLY A 465 51.27 4.81 -13.72
C GLY A 465 50.19 5.76 -14.22
N ASN A 466 49.74 5.65 -15.47
CA ASN A 466 48.61 6.42 -15.98
C ASN A 466 47.28 5.69 -15.72
N LEU A 467 46.26 6.42 -15.26
CA LEU A 467 44.90 5.91 -15.14
C LEU A 467 44.42 5.35 -16.49
N VAL A 468 44.01 4.07 -16.54
CA VAL A 468 43.70 3.35 -17.79
C VAL A 468 42.64 4.07 -18.65
N ILE A 469 41.52 4.52 -18.07
CA ILE A 469 40.52 5.32 -18.81
C ILE A 469 41.08 6.69 -19.27
N GLY A 470 42.02 7.27 -18.52
CA GLY A 470 42.73 8.48 -18.91
C GLY A 470 43.61 8.27 -20.14
N THR A 471 44.21 7.09 -20.31
CA THR A 471 45.03 6.77 -21.49
C THR A 471 44.23 6.74 -22.80
N LEU A 472 42.91 6.54 -22.75
CA LEU A 472 42.04 6.62 -23.92
C LEU A 472 41.76 8.07 -24.35
N SER A 473 41.92 9.05 -23.45
CA SER A 473 41.40 10.41 -23.61
C SER A 473 42.26 11.36 -24.45
N TRP A 474 41.57 12.37 -25.00
CA TRP A 474 42.14 13.54 -25.69
C TRP A 474 41.61 14.84 -25.05
N PRO A 475 42.40 15.94 -24.99
CA PRO A 475 43.76 16.09 -25.48
C PRO A 475 44.87 15.52 -24.57
N SER A 476 44.55 15.09 -23.34
CA SER A 476 45.56 14.55 -22.42
C SER A 476 44.92 13.74 -21.27
N PRO A 477 45.54 12.65 -20.78
CA PRO A 477 45.09 11.89 -19.61
C PRO A 477 44.79 12.73 -18.37
N TRP A 478 45.52 13.84 -18.19
CA TRP A 478 45.32 14.79 -17.10
C TRP A 478 43.90 15.38 -17.03
N VAL A 479 43.17 15.45 -18.14
CA VAL A 479 41.78 15.92 -18.16
C VAL A 479 40.87 15.00 -17.33
N ILE A 480 41.07 13.68 -17.44
CA ILE A 480 40.30 12.69 -16.67
C ILE A 480 40.81 12.60 -15.22
N VAL A 481 42.11 12.66 -14.99
CA VAL A 481 42.67 12.65 -13.62
C VAL A 481 42.15 13.85 -12.81
N ILE A 482 42.24 15.07 -13.36
CA ILE A 482 41.78 16.29 -12.67
C ILE A 482 40.23 16.32 -12.59
N GLY A 483 39.53 15.96 -13.66
CA GLY A 483 38.07 15.94 -13.68
C GLY A 483 37.44 14.93 -12.72
N SER A 484 38.00 13.72 -12.65
CA SER A 484 37.55 12.69 -11.71
C SER A 484 37.87 13.06 -10.25
N PHE A 485 39.03 13.68 -9.97
CA PHE A 485 39.37 14.18 -8.64
C PHE A 485 38.33 15.19 -8.12
N PHE A 486 38.01 16.22 -8.91
CA PHE A 486 36.99 17.20 -8.52
C PHE A 486 35.57 16.63 -8.49
N SER A 487 35.25 15.65 -9.35
CA SER A 487 33.96 14.95 -9.31
C SER A 487 33.78 14.16 -8.00
N CYS A 488 34.78 13.36 -7.61
CA CYS A 488 34.75 12.57 -6.38
C CYS A 488 34.71 13.47 -5.13
N CYS A 489 35.51 14.52 -5.11
CA CYS A 489 35.49 15.54 -4.05
C CYS A 489 34.11 16.19 -3.91
N GLY A 490 33.46 16.55 -5.03
CA GLY A 490 32.10 17.08 -5.05
C GLY A 490 31.04 16.09 -4.57
N ALA A 491 31.13 14.82 -4.97
CA ALA A 491 30.21 13.77 -4.55
C ALA A 491 30.35 13.41 -3.05
N GLY A 492 31.58 13.47 -2.51
CA GLY A 492 31.86 13.35 -1.09
C GLY A 492 31.22 14.48 -0.28
N LEU A 493 31.42 15.74 -0.69
CA LEU A 493 30.78 16.90 -0.08
C LEU A 493 29.24 16.87 -0.20
N GLN A 494 28.69 16.41 -1.32
CA GLN A 494 27.24 16.21 -1.50
C GLN A 494 26.68 15.15 -0.53
N SER A 495 27.39 14.04 -0.36
CA SER A 495 27.01 12.97 0.58
C SER A 495 27.04 13.48 2.03
N LEU A 496 28.14 14.16 2.40
CA LEU A 496 28.35 14.74 3.74
C LEU A 496 27.39 15.90 4.07
N THR A 497 26.69 16.47 3.09
CA THR A 497 25.70 17.55 3.28
C THR A 497 24.26 17.05 3.23
N GLY A 498 23.96 16.03 2.42
CA GLY A 498 22.65 15.40 2.34
C GLY A 498 22.32 14.51 3.54
N ALA A 499 23.24 13.64 3.97
CA ALA A 499 23.00 12.71 5.09
C ALA A 499 22.60 13.43 6.41
N PRO A 500 23.27 14.51 6.85
CA PRO A 500 22.86 15.24 8.04
C PRO A 500 21.47 15.87 7.95
N ARG A 501 21.09 16.42 6.78
CA ARG A 501 19.76 17.01 6.53
C ARG A 501 18.66 15.96 6.59
N LEU A 502 18.92 14.77 6.05
CA LEU A 502 18.03 13.62 6.12
C LEU A 502 17.82 13.14 7.57
N LEU A 503 18.90 13.00 8.35
CA LEU A 503 18.79 12.60 9.77
C LEU A 503 18.06 13.66 10.62
N GLN A 504 18.28 14.95 10.32
CA GLN A 504 17.57 16.06 10.96
C GLN A 504 16.05 16.00 10.72
N ALA A 505 15.61 15.61 9.51
CA ALA A 505 14.19 15.42 9.19
C ALA A 505 13.56 14.24 9.94
N ILE A 506 14.27 13.10 9.95
CA ILE A 506 13.88 11.89 10.72
C ILE A 506 13.75 12.21 12.22
N ALA A 507 14.65 13.05 12.76
CA ALA A 507 14.60 13.49 14.15
C ALA A 507 13.44 14.47 14.44
N ARG A 508 13.14 15.38 13.50
CA ARG A 508 12.06 16.39 13.60
C ARG A 508 10.66 15.80 13.52
N ASP A 509 10.43 14.79 12.66
CA ASP A 509 9.17 14.03 12.64
C ASP A 509 8.89 13.29 13.98
N GLY A 510 9.90 13.11 14.83
CA GLY A 510 9.75 12.55 16.18
C GLY A 510 9.41 11.06 16.22
N ILE A 511 9.54 10.35 15.10
CA ILE A 511 9.26 8.91 14.95
C ILE A 511 10.18 8.02 15.79
N VAL A 512 11.39 8.49 16.11
CA VAL A 512 12.39 7.78 16.92
C VAL A 512 12.87 8.69 18.05
N PRO A 513 12.32 8.57 19.29
CA PRO A 513 12.56 9.55 20.35
C PRO A 513 14.04 9.79 20.71
N PHE A 514 14.89 8.75 20.68
CA PHE A 514 16.31 8.91 20.99
C PHE A 514 17.11 9.66 19.92
N LEU A 515 16.56 9.83 18.70
CA LEU A 515 17.20 10.62 17.63
C LEU A 515 16.87 12.12 17.71
N GLN A 516 15.96 12.56 18.58
CA GLN A 516 15.51 13.96 18.65
C GLN A 516 16.65 14.98 18.86
N VAL A 517 17.73 14.59 19.54
CA VAL A 517 18.95 15.40 19.73
C VAL A 517 19.57 15.83 18.39
N PHE A 518 19.48 15.00 17.35
CA PHE A 518 20.00 15.28 16.02
C PHE A 518 19.11 16.22 15.19
N GLY A 519 17.90 16.57 15.67
CA GLY A 519 17.00 17.55 15.07
C GLY A 519 17.37 19.03 15.34
N HIS A 520 18.44 19.26 16.10
CA HIS A 520 18.98 20.58 16.41
C HIS A 520 19.87 21.12 15.27
N GLY A 521 19.64 22.36 14.88
CA GLY A 521 20.39 23.05 13.83
C GLY A 521 20.58 24.54 14.12
N LYS A 522 21.48 25.18 13.37
CA LYS A 522 21.73 26.63 13.42
C LYS A 522 20.51 27.40 12.90
N ALA A 523 20.48 28.73 13.12
CA ALA A 523 19.45 29.61 12.55
C ALA A 523 19.32 29.51 11.01
N ASN A 524 20.40 29.12 10.32
CA ASN A 524 20.43 28.83 8.87
C ASN A 524 19.71 27.52 8.48
N GLY A 525 19.17 26.76 9.43
CA GLY A 525 18.64 25.40 9.24
C GLY A 525 19.70 24.30 9.29
N GLU A 526 20.99 24.62 9.11
CA GLU A 526 22.08 23.65 9.01
C GLU A 526 22.28 22.83 10.31
N PRO A 527 22.24 21.48 10.25
CA PRO A 527 22.32 20.62 11.44
C PRO A 527 23.75 20.50 11.98
N THR A 528 23.89 20.45 13.30
CA THR A 528 25.19 20.37 13.98
C THR A 528 25.50 18.95 14.48
N TRP A 529 24.68 18.41 15.38
CA TRP A 529 24.88 17.07 15.93
C TRP A 529 24.76 15.96 14.87
N ALA A 530 23.86 16.12 13.89
CA ALA A 530 23.75 15.16 12.78
C ALA A 530 24.98 15.16 11.87
N LEU A 531 25.62 16.33 11.67
CA LEU A 531 26.88 16.41 10.92
C LEU A 531 28.02 15.70 11.67
N LEU A 532 28.12 15.90 12.98
CA LEU A 532 29.10 15.20 13.82
C LEU A 532 28.93 13.68 13.76
N LEU A 533 27.70 13.16 13.92
CA LEU A 533 27.45 11.72 13.82
C LEU A 533 27.79 11.18 12.42
N THR A 534 27.44 11.92 11.37
CA THR A 534 27.74 11.55 9.98
C THR A 534 29.24 11.50 9.72
N ALA A 535 30.01 12.44 10.27
CA ALA A 535 31.47 12.42 10.20
C ALA A 535 32.06 11.20 10.95
N VAL A 536 31.57 10.86 12.14
CA VAL A 536 32.03 9.68 12.90
C VAL A 536 31.75 8.36 12.17
N ILE A 537 30.57 8.21 11.55
CA ILE A 537 30.23 7.01 10.77
C ILE A 537 31.04 6.97 9.45
N CYS A 538 31.29 8.13 8.82
CA CYS A 538 32.14 8.23 7.63
C CYS A 538 33.59 7.83 7.93
N GLU A 539 34.13 8.27 9.07
CA GLU A 539 35.47 7.91 9.56
C GLU A 539 35.63 6.39 9.74
N CYS A 540 34.60 5.71 10.28
CA CYS A 540 34.58 4.26 10.37
C CYS A 540 34.70 3.57 8.99
N GLY A 541 34.16 4.19 7.92
CA GLY A 541 34.34 3.74 6.54
C GLY A 541 35.74 4.04 5.98
N ILE A 542 36.35 5.16 6.36
CA ILE A 542 37.71 5.54 5.93
C ILE A 542 38.78 4.64 6.58
N LEU A 543 38.59 4.23 7.84
CA LEU A 543 39.52 3.33 8.54
C LEU A 543 39.64 1.93 7.90
N ILE A 544 38.64 1.50 7.12
CA ILE A 544 38.68 0.29 6.29
C ILE A 544 39.72 0.41 5.16
N ALA A 545 40.00 1.64 4.71
CA ALA A 545 41.01 2.05 3.73
C ALA A 545 40.86 1.51 2.28
N SER A 546 40.27 0.33 2.09
CA SER A 546 39.99 -0.23 0.76
C SER A 546 38.62 0.18 0.23
N LEU A 547 38.61 0.93 -0.88
CA LEU A 547 37.41 1.31 -1.62
C LEU A 547 36.55 0.08 -2.00
N ASP A 548 37.21 -1.01 -2.38
CA ASP A 548 36.57 -2.23 -2.88
C ASP A 548 35.90 -3.06 -1.77
N ALA A 549 36.32 -2.85 -0.51
CA ALA A 549 35.66 -3.40 0.68
C ALA A 549 34.47 -2.55 1.15
N VAL A 550 34.51 -1.22 0.93
CA VAL A 550 33.42 -0.30 1.29
C VAL A 550 32.25 -0.37 0.29
N ALA A 551 32.52 -0.55 -1.01
CA ALA A 551 31.49 -0.57 -2.05
C ALA A 551 30.39 -1.66 -1.86
N PRO A 552 30.68 -2.91 -1.44
CA PRO A 552 29.66 -3.90 -1.11
C PRO A 552 28.82 -3.53 0.13
N ILE A 553 29.44 -2.95 1.17
CA ILE A 553 28.75 -2.49 2.39
C ILE A 553 27.73 -1.40 2.03
N LEU A 554 28.17 -0.43 1.22
CA LEU A 554 27.31 0.62 0.68
C LEU A 554 26.12 0.06 -0.12
N SER A 555 26.39 -0.93 -0.98
CA SER A 555 25.38 -1.57 -1.82
C SER A 555 24.27 -2.23 -1.01
N MET A 556 24.58 -2.85 0.15
CA MET A 556 23.58 -3.46 1.02
C MET A 556 22.56 -2.43 1.54
N PHE A 557 23.01 -1.24 1.96
CA PHE A 557 22.10 -0.19 2.47
C PHE A 557 21.19 0.39 1.37
N PHE A 558 21.72 0.60 0.16
CA PHE A 558 20.90 1.07 -0.96
C PHE A 558 19.94 -0.01 -1.50
N LEU A 559 20.37 -1.27 -1.58
CA LEU A 559 19.49 -2.39 -1.96
C LEU A 559 18.35 -2.56 -0.94
N MET A 560 18.63 -2.45 0.36
CA MET A 560 17.59 -2.46 1.41
C MET A 560 16.60 -1.29 1.28
N CYS A 561 17.09 -0.08 0.99
CA CYS A 561 16.27 1.09 0.74
C CYS A 561 15.31 0.86 -0.46
N TYR A 562 15.85 0.37 -1.58
CA TYR A 562 15.08 0.08 -2.79
C TYR A 562 14.11 -1.11 -2.61
N LEU A 563 14.51 -2.14 -1.84
CA LEU A 563 13.68 -3.28 -1.47
C LEU A 563 12.40 -2.81 -0.75
N PHE A 564 12.52 -1.94 0.26
CA PHE A 564 11.36 -1.43 0.99
C PHE A 564 10.45 -0.52 0.15
N VAL A 565 11.03 0.37 -0.68
CA VAL A 565 10.24 1.21 -1.59
C VAL A 565 9.41 0.36 -2.56
N ASN A 566 10.02 -0.68 -3.14
CA ASN A 566 9.34 -1.59 -4.05
C ASN A 566 8.29 -2.47 -3.34
N LEU A 567 8.62 -3.02 -2.16
CA LEU A 567 7.70 -3.79 -1.33
C LEU A 567 6.47 -2.96 -0.93
N ALA A 568 6.67 -1.74 -0.45
CA ALA A 568 5.60 -0.87 0.03
C ALA A 568 4.60 -0.53 -1.08
N CYS A 569 5.07 -0.06 -2.25
CA CYS A 569 4.17 0.25 -3.38
C CYS A 569 3.34 -0.97 -3.82
N ALA A 570 3.98 -2.14 -3.93
CA ALA A 570 3.28 -3.38 -4.28
C ALA A 570 2.23 -3.77 -3.22
N LEU A 571 2.61 -3.75 -1.94
CA LEU A 571 1.75 -4.11 -0.81
C LEU A 571 0.56 -3.16 -0.65
N GLN A 572 0.78 -1.85 -0.77
CA GLN A 572 -0.26 -0.83 -0.64
C GLN A 572 -1.31 -0.91 -1.76
N THR A 573 -0.87 -1.22 -2.98
CA THR A 573 -1.75 -1.49 -4.13
C THR A 573 -2.55 -2.78 -3.92
N LEU A 574 -1.90 -3.86 -3.46
CA LEU A 574 -2.53 -5.16 -3.25
C LEU A 574 -3.57 -5.14 -2.12
N LEU A 575 -3.26 -4.47 -1.00
CA LEU A 575 -4.14 -4.36 0.17
C LEU A 575 -5.28 -3.35 0.02
N ARG A 576 -5.25 -2.52 -1.04
CA ARG A 576 -6.12 -1.36 -1.28
C ARG A 576 -6.13 -0.42 -0.07
N THR A 577 -4.99 0.23 0.16
CA THR A 577 -4.88 1.31 1.15
C THR A 577 -5.70 2.53 0.69
N PRO A 578 -6.59 3.11 1.52
CA PRO A 578 -7.54 4.14 1.06
C PRO A 578 -6.90 5.37 0.38
N ASN A 579 -5.75 5.80 0.92
CA ASN A 579 -5.00 6.98 0.50
C ASN A 579 -3.99 6.72 -0.64
N TRP A 580 -3.92 5.49 -1.18
CA TRP A 580 -2.98 5.11 -2.24
C TRP A 580 -3.70 4.98 -3.59
N ARG A 581 -3.56 6.02 -4.41
CA ARG A 581 -4.21 6.18 -5.72
C ARG A 581 -3.21 6.75 -6.74
N PRO A 582 -2.08 6.06 -7.00
CA PRO A 582 -1.00 6.56 -7.86
C PRO A 582 -1.50 6.80 -9.29
N ARG A 583 -1.24 8.00 -9.82
CA ARG A 583 -1.75 8.43 -11.13
C ARG A 583 -0.81 8.14 -12.31
N PHE A 584 0.36 7.56 -12.05
CA PHE A 584 1.38 7.28 -13.07
C PHE A 584 0.96 6.15 -14.04
N LYS A 585 0.78 6.47 -15.32
CA LYS A 585 0.26 5.56 -16.37
C LYS A 585 1.04 4.25 -16.54
N TYR A 586 2.34 4.24 -16.28
CA TYR A 586 3.21 3.06 -16.44
C TYR A 586 3.41 2.27 -15.13
N TYR A 587 2.68 2.62 -14.07
CA TYR A 587 2.72 1.88 -12.80
C TYR A 587 1.87 0.62 -12.85
N HIS A 588 2.43 -0.50 -12.37
CA HIS A 588 1.66 -1.70 -12.04
C HIS A 588 2.36 -2.46 -10.90
N TRP A 589 1.59 -3.07 -9.99
CA TRP A 589 2.11 -3.73 -8.78
C TRP A 589 3.13 -4.85 -9.09
N THR A 590 3.00 -5.52 -10.25
CA THR A 590 3.97 -6.56 -10.68
C THR A 590 5.35 -6.01 -10.98
N LEU A 591 5.47 -4.75 -11.44
CA LEU A 591 6.76 -4.11 -11.72
C LEU A 591 7.50 -3.82 -10.41
N SER A 592 6.79 -3.30 -9.41
CA SER A 592 7.34 -3.14 -8.06
C SER A 592 7.69 -4.49 -7.41
N PHE A 593 6.85 -5.52 -7.57
CA PHE A 593 7.16 -6.86 -7.07
C PHE A 593 8.40 -7.48 -7.75
N LEU A 594 8.57 -7.27 -9.06
CA LEU A 594 9.76 -7.73 -9.80
C LEU A 594 11.01 -6.94 -9.36
N GLY A 595 10.90 -5.62 -9.17
CA GLY A 595 11.97 -4.79 -8.60
C GLY A 595 12.37 -5.23 -7.19
N MET A 596 11.40 -5.53 -6.32
CA MET A 596 11.62 -6.09 -4.98
C MET A 596 12.36 -7.44 -5.04
N SER A 597 11.91 -8.35 -5.90
CA SER A 597 12.56 -9.66 -6.11
C SER A 597 14.02 -9.51 -6.58
N LEU A 598 14.27 -8.60 -7.52
CA LEU A 598 15.61 -8.35 -8.07
C LEU A 598 16.53 -7.68 -7.03
N CYS A 599 16.03 -6.73 -6.22
CA CYS A 599 16.77 -6.16 -5.08
C CYS A 599 17.22 -7.26 -4.11
N LEU A 600 16.31 -8.16 -3.75
CA LEU A 600 16.59 -9.27 -2.83
C LEU A 600 17.62 -10.25 -3.43
N ALA A 601 17.49 -10.60 -4.71
CA ALA A 601 18.45 -11.45 -5.40
C ALA A 601 19.87 -10.84 -5.38
N LEU A 602 20.02 -9.56 -5.71
CA LEU A 602 21.30 -8.86 -5.68
C LEU A 602 21.96 -8.87 -4.29
N MET A 603 21.18 -8.68 -3.23
CA MET A 603 21.70 -8.75 -1.85
C MET A 603 22.26 -10.13 -1.50
N PHE A 604 21.49 -11.19 -1.75
CA PHE A 604 21.92 -12.55 -1.45
C PHE A 604 23.10 -13.02 -2.32
N ILE A 605 23.17 -12.56 -3.58
CA ILE A 605 24.28 -12.82 -4.51
C ILE A 605 25.58 -12.16 -4.01
N SER A 606 25.53 -10.90 -3.55
CA SER A 606 26.71 -10.17 -3.10
C SER A 606 27.19 -10.58 -1.70
N SER A 607 26.29 -10.72 -0.71
CA SER A 607 26.62 -11.32 0.59
C SER A 607 25.36 -11.73 1.36
N TRP A 608 25.05 -13.04 1.33
CA TRP A 608 23.90 -13.61 2.03
C TRP A 608 23.88 -13.34 3.54
N TYR A 609 25.04 -13.32 4.21
CA TYR A 609 25.12 -13.14 5.65
C TYR A 609 24.95 -11.67 6.06
N TYR A 610 25.55 -10.72 5.32
CA TYR A 610 25.25 -9.29 5.53
C TYR A 610 23.80 -8.97 5.17
N ALA A 611 23.24 -9.59 4.13
CA ALA A 611 21.84 -9.44 3.75
C ALA A 611 20.87 -9.85 4.87
N LEU A 612 21.10 -11.02 5.51
CA LEU A 612 20.29 -11.48 6.64
C LEU A 612 20.37 -10.53 7.84
N VAL A 613 21.57 -10.07 8.20
CA VAL A 613 21.77 -9.13 9.31
C VAL A 613 21.11 -7.77 9.02
N ALA A 614 21.26 -7.24 7.82
CA ALA A 614 20.65 -5.97 7.41
C ALA A 614 19.10 -6.05 7.41
N MET A 615 18.52 -7.14 6.90
CA MET A 615 17.08 -7.37 6.95
C MET A 615 16.55 -7.51 8.37
N LEU A 616 17.27 -8.20 9.26
CA LEU A 616 16.90 -8.32 10.68
C LEU A 616 16.88 -6.95 11.37
N ILE A 617 17.97 -6.17 11.24
CA ILE A 617 18.09 -4.83 11.83
C ILE A 617 16.96 -3.92 11.32
N ALA A 618 16.72 -3.89 10.01
CA ALA A 618 15.67 -3.05 9.44
C ALA A 618 14.25 -3.50 9.81
N GLY A 619 14.02 -4.80 9.95
CA GLY A 619 12.76 -5.35 10.48
C GLY A 619 12.50 -4.95 11.93
N CYS A 620 13.55 -4.94 12.77
CA CYS A 620 13.49 -4.42 14.13
C CYS A 620 13.22 -2.91 14.16
N ILE A 621 13.87 -2.12 13.28
CA ILE A 621 13.61 -0.67 13.15
C ILE A 621 12.16 -0.40 12.76
N TYR A 622 11.64 -1.10 11.74
CA TYR A 622 10.25 -0.97 11.29
C TYR A 622 9.26 -1.29 12.42
N LYS A 623 9.43 -2.42 13.12
CA LYS A 623 8.56 -2.78 14.25
C LYS A 623 8.70 -1.88 15.47
N TYR A 624 9.86 -1.30 15.72
CA TYR A 624 10.03 -0.28 16.77
C TYR A 624 9.26 1.00 16.43
N ILE A 625 9.30 1.47 15.18
CA ILE A 625 8.54 2.66 14.74
C ILE A 625 7.03 2.39 14.79
N GLU A 626 6.57 1.23 14.30
CA GLU A 626 5.16 0.81 14.36
C GLU A 626 4.63 0.78 15.81
N TYR A 627 5.41 0.22 16.74
CA TYR A 627 5.08 0.19 18.17
C TYR A 627 5.02 1.60 18.79
N ARG A 628 6.01 2.47 18.53
CA ARG A 628 6.05 3.83 19.09
C ARG A 628 5.01 4.75 18.46
N GLY A 629 4.64 4.54 17.20
CA GLY A 629 3.50 5.20 16.56
C GLY A 629 2.18 4.84 17.24
N ALA A 630 1.95 3.55 17.48
CA ALA A 630 0.79 3.06 18.23
C ALA A 630 0.74 3.60 19.68
N GLU A 631 1.88 3.64 20.37
CA GLU A 631 1.99 4.19 21.73
C GLU A 631 1.66 5.70 21.76
N LYS A 632 2.14 6.46 20.76
CA LYS A 632 1.87 7.91 20.64
C LYS A 632 0.41 8.23 20.29
N GLU A 633 -0.24 7.40 19.47
CA GLU A 633 -1.62 7.62 19.03
C GLU A 633 -2.67 7.10 20.04
N TRP A 634 -2.38 6.04 20.78
CA TRP A 634 -3.36 5.35 21.66
C TRP A 634 -2.96 5.29 23.14
N GLY A 635 -1.78 5.78 23.53
CA GLY A 635 -1.27 5.79 24.92
C GLY A 635 -0.70 4.45 25.42
N ASP A 636 -0.91 3.35 24.68
CA ASP A 636 -0.40 2.00 24.95
C ASP A 636 0.00 1.39 23.60
N GLY A 637 1.26 0.98 23.45
CA GLY A 637 1.78 0.43 22.20
C GLY A 637 1.14 -0.91 21.81
N ILE A 638 0.99 -1.86 22.75
CA ILE A 638 0.47 -3.20 22.42
C ILE A 638 -1.03 -3.11 22.10
N ARG A 639 -1.79 -2.36 22.90
CA ARG A 639 -3.21 -2.15 22.65
C ARG A 639 -3.44 -1.28 21.41
N GLY A 640 -2.64 -0.23 21.22
CA GLY A 640 -2.69 0.66 20.06
C GLY A 640 -2.49 -0.07 18.73
N LEU A 641 -1.55 -1.03 18.66
CA LEU A 641 -1.37 -1.88 17.48
C LEU A 641 -2.66 -2.65 17.12
N SER A 642 -3.36 -3.20 18.12
CA SER A 642 -4.64 -3.89 17.91
C SER A 642 -5.77 -2.94 17.48
N LEU A 643 -5.79 -1.70 18.00
CA LEU A 643 -6.79 -0.68 17.66
C LEU A 643 -6.57 -0.13 16.25
N ASN A 644 -5.33 0.11 15.83
CA ASN A 644 -5.02 0.52 14.47
C ASN A 644 -5.30 -0.58 13.44
N ALA A 645 -4.99 -1.84 13.75
CA ALA A 645 -5.38 -2.97 12.90
C ALA A 645 -6.91 -3.06 12.74
N ALA A 646 -7.68 -2.85 13.81
CA ALA A 646 -9.14 -2.83 13.76
C ALA A 646 -9.69 -1.63 12.96
N ARG A 647 -9.23 -0.41 13.26
CA ARG A 647 -9.60 0.83 12.54
C ARG A 647 -9.34 0.73 11.03
N TYR A 648 -8.14 0.29 10.65
CA TYR A 648 -7.78 0.13 9.24
C TYR A 648 -8.67 -0.91 8.53
N ALA A 649 -8.97 -2.03 9.20
CA ALA A 649 -9.88 -3.03 8.66
C ALA A 649 -11.31 -2.51 8.48
N LEU A 650 -11.81 -1.67 9.41
CA LEU A 650 -13.14 -1.08 9.36
C LEU A 650 -13.30 -0.05 8.23
N ILE A 651 -12.35 0.88 8.07
CA ILE A 651 -12.38 1.90 6.99
C ILE A 651 -12.40 1.21 5.61
N ARG A 652 -11.58 0.17 5.43
CA ARG A 652 -11.55 -0.60 4.17
C ARG A 652 -12.84 -1.41 3.92
N LEU A 653 -13.64 -1.72 4.95
CA LEU A 653 -14.96 -2.33 4.81
C LEU A 653 -16.06 -1.33 4.41
N GLU A 654 -15.77 -0.02 4.45
CA GLU A 654 -16.72 1.04 4.08
C GLU A 654 -16.55 1.48 2.61
N GLU A 655 -15.33 1.50 2.07
CA GLU A 655 -15.09 1.73 0.63
C GLU A 655 -15.58 0.58 -0.28
N ALA A 656 -15.71 -0.63 0.27
CA ALA A 656 -16.13 -1.81 -0.49
C ALA A 656 -17.66 -2.00 -0.44
N PRO A 657 -18.37 -2.11 -1.59
CA PRO A 657 -19.79 -2.42 -1.56
C PRO A 657 -20.02 -3.80 -0.92
N PRO A 658 -20.97 -3.93 0.03
CA PRO A 658 -21.19 -5.19 0.74
C PRO A 658 -21.57 -6.30 -0.26
N HIS A 659 -20.95 -7.48 -0.11
CA HIS A 659 -21.09 -8.59 -1.07
C HIS A 659 -22.50 -9.20 -1.08
N THR A 660 -23.41 -8.59 -1.85
CA THR A 660 -24.83 -8.97 -1.94
C THR A 660 -25.07 -10.39 -2.43
N LYS A 661 -24.20 -10.92 -3.31
CA LYS A 661 -24.35 -12.24 -3.96
C LYS A 661 -24.30 -13.45 -3.01
N ASN A 662 -23.78 -13.28 -1.79
CA ASN A 662 -23.62 -14.36 -0.81
C ASN A 662 -23.93 -13.86 0.60
N TRP A 663 -25.22 -13.70 0.89
CA TRP A 663 -25.69 -13.35 2.22
C TRP A 663 -25.29 -14.40 3.28
N ARG A 664 -25.00 -13.92 4.49
CA ARG A 664 -24.77 -14.70 5.71
C ARG A 664 -25.35 -13.93 6.91
N PRO A 665 -25.93 -14.61 7.91
CA PRO A 665 -26.56 -13.94 9.06
C PRO A 665 -25.50 -13.33 9.97
N GLN A 666 -25.63 -12.05 10.30
CA GLN A 666 -24.88 -11.33 11.32
C GLN A 666 -25.88 -10.85 12.37
N LEU A 667 -25.82 -11.43 13.56
CA LEU A 667 -26.94 -11.41 14.50
C LEU A 667 -26.87 -10.21 15.47
N LEU A 668 -27.98 -9.47 15.60
CA LEU A 668 -28.32 -8.72 16.80
C LEU A 668 -29.29 -9.56 17.63
N VAL A 669 -28.83 -10.07 18.77
CA VAL A 669 -29.63 -10.87 19.70
C VAL A 669 -30.24 -9.94 20.74
N LEU A 670 -31.58 -9.83 20.75
CA LEU A 670 -32.30 -9.00 21.72
C LEU A 670 -32.63 -9.85 22.96
N LEU A 671 -32.03 -9.49 24.09
CA LEU A 671 -32.28 -10.13 25.39
C LEU A 671 -33.15 -9.25 26.29
N ASN A 672 -34.24 -9.85 26.79
CA ASN A 672 -35.03 -9.29 27.86
C ASN A 672 -34.44 -9.69 29.22
N LEU A 673 -34.26 -8.70 30.10
CA LEU A 673 -33.84 -8.91 31.47
C LEU A 673 -35.06 -9.04 32.41
N ASP A 674 -34.83 -9.59 33.60
CA ASP A 674 -35.78 -9.59 34.72
C ASP A 674 -35.54 -8.44 35.71
N SER A 675 -36.30 -8.44 36.80
CA SER A 675 -36.20 -7.45 37.89
C SER A 675 -34.89 -7.52 38.68
N GLU A 676 -34.13 -8.62 38.58
CA GLU A 676 -32.83 -8.81 39.23
C GLU A 676 -31.65 -8.49 38.29
N LEU A 677 -31.94 -8.02 37.07
CA LEU A 677 -30.97 -7.79 35.98
C LEU A 677 -30.29 -9.09 35.49
N SER A 678 -30.99 -10.22 35.64
CA SER A 678 -30.64 -11.53 35.09
C SER A 678 -31.30 -11.72 33.69
N VAL A 679 -30.76 -12.64 32.89
CA VAL A 679 -31.23 -12.91 31.52
C VAL A 679 -32.37 -13.93 31.56
N LYS A 680 -33.58 -13.52 31.16
CA LYS A 680 -34.79 -14.38 31.21
C LYS A 680 -34.67 -15.67 30.40
N HIS A 681 -34.09 -15.60 29.19
CA HIS A 681 -33.99 -16.73 28.26
C HIS A 681 -32.52 -16.95 27.82
N PRO A 682 -31.65 -17.51 28.69
CA PRO A 682 -30.24 -17.72 28.35
C PRO A 682 -30.07 -18.69 27.18
N ARG A 683 -31.08 -19.54 26.90
CA ARG A 683 -31.07 -20.46 25.75
C ARG A 683 -31.08 -19.77 24.39
N LEU A 684 -31.42 -18.48 24.30
CA LEU A 684 -31.23 -17.70 23.07
C LEU A 684 -29.74 -17.51 22.74
N LEU A 685 -28.87 -17.40 23.76
CA LEU A 685 -27.41 -17.38 23.60
C LEU A 685 -26.87 -18.78 23.23
N SER A 686 -27.41 -19.85 23.82
CA SER A 686 -27.11 -21.23 23.38
C SER A 686 -27.40 -21.40 21.88
N PHE A 687 -28.60 -21.04 21.44
CA PHE A 687 -29.03 -21.16 20.03
C PHE A 687 -28.20 -20.28 19.09
N THR A 688 -27.92 -19.03 19.47
CA THR A 688 -26.99 -18.12 18.76
C THR A 688 -25.64 -18.79 18.52
N THR A 689 -25.09 -19.42 19.56
CA THR A 689 -23.79 -20.11 19.51
C THR A 689 -23.83 -21.34 18.60
N GLN A 690 -24.95 -22.07 18.58
CA GLN A 690 -25.17 -23.20 17.67
C GLN A 690 -25.26 -22.75 16.21
N LEU A 691 -26.04 -21.70 15.91
CA LEU A 691 -26.26 -21.19 14.56
C LEU A 691 -25.01 -20.51 13.95
N LYS A 692 -24.19 -19.85 14.79
CA LYS A 692 -22.97 -19.15 14.35
C LYS A 692 -21.69 -19.99 14.45
N ALA A 693 -21.69 -21.07 15.22
CA ALA A 693 -20.51 -21.89 15.53
C ALA A 693 -19.25 -21.09 15.94
N GLY A 694 -19.45 -19.93 16.60
CA GLY A 694 -18.37 -19.02 17.02
C GLY A 694 -17.65 -18.25 15.89
N LYS A 695 -18.27 -18.14 14.69
CA LYS A 695 -17.74 -17.41 13.52
C LYS A 695 -18.59 -16.16 13.19
N GLY A 696 -17.99 -15.15 12.58
CA GLY A 696 -18.68 -13.93 12.12
C GLY A 696 -19.12 -13.00 13.26
N LEU A 697 -19.94 -11.99 12.93
CA LEU A 697 -20.42 -11.01 13.91
C LEU A 697 -21.63 -11.55 14.70
N THR A 698 -21.66 -11.19 15.99
CA THR A 698 -22.80 -11.33 16.89
C THR A 698 -22.74 -10.17 17.89
N VAL A 699 -23.83 -9.44 18.03
CA VAL A 699 -24.04 -8.38 19.02
C VAL A 699 -25.21 -8.80 19.90
N VAL A 700 -25.05 -8.71 21.22
CA VAL A 700 -26.08 -9.01 22.20
C VAL A 700 -26.58 -7.70 22.78
N GLY A 701 -27.77 -7.28 22.34
CA GLY A 701 -28.43 -6.05 22.74
C GLY A 701 -29.42 -6.28 23.88
N SER A 702 -29.48 -5.36 24.82
CA SER A 702 -30.54 -5.32 25.84
C SER A 702 -30.91 -3.88 26.18
N VAL A 703 -32.16 -3.68 26.62
CA VAL A 703 -32.72 -2.37 26.97
C VAL A 703 -33.20 -2.42 28.41
N LEU A 704 -32.77 -1.44 29.21
CA LEU A 704 -33.27 -1.16 30.54
C LEU A 704 -34.21 0.04 30.50
N GLU A 705 -35.36 -0.09 31.14
CA GLU A 705 -36.34 0.99 31.25
C GLU A 705 -35.96 1.97 32.38
N GLY A 706 -35.96 3.27 32.07
CA GLY A 706 -35.68 4.36 33.00
C GLY A 706 -34.77 5.45 32.45
N THR A 707 -34.26 6.32 33.32
CA THR A 707 -33.37 7.43 32.96
C THR A 707 -31.91 7.01 33.20
N TYR A 708 -31.02 7.25 32.22
CA TYR A 708 -29.59 6.88 32.33
C TYR A 708 -28.92 7.49 33.58
N LEU A 709 -29.22 8.76 33.89
CA LEU A 709 -28.67 9.48 35.05
C LEU A 709 -28.96 8.82 36.41
N THR A 710 -30.03 8.02 36.53
CA THR A 710 -30.39 7.31 37.77
C THR A 710 -30.07 5.82 37.74
N ARG A 711 -29.77 5.25 36.55
CA ARG A 711 -29.56 3.80 36.34
C ARG A 711 -28.23 3.44 35.68
N GLU A 712 -27.23 4.33 35.73
CA GLU A 712 -25.89 4.07 35.17
C GLU A 712 -25.23 2.81 35.78
N SER A 713 -25.35 2.64 37.09
CA SER A 713 -24.87 1.47 37.85
C SER A 713 -25.58 0.18 37.45
N ASP A 714 -26.90 0.23 37.29
CA ASP A 714 -27.72 -0.89 36.81
C ASP A 714 -27.32 -1.29 35.38
N GLY A 715 -27.10 -0.30 34.49
CA GLY A 715 -26.64 -0.55 33.12
C GLY A 715 -25.29 -1.28 33.09
N LYS A 716 -24.32 -0.82 33.89
CA LYS A 716 -23.00 -1.48 34.04
C LYS A 716 -23.12 -2.89 34.65
N ARG A 717 -24.01 -3.09 35.63
CA ARG A 717 -24.28 -4.41 36.23
C ARG A 717 -24.95 -5.37 35.24
N ALA A 718 -25.93 -4.90 34.48
CA ALA A 718 -26.61 -5.68 33.44
C ALA A 718 -25.64 -6.07 32.30
N GLU A 719 -24.74 -5.17 31.91
CA GLU A 719 -23.69 -5.48 30.92
C GLU A 719 -22.73 -6.57 31.42
N GLN A 720 -22.35 -6.55 32.70
CA GLN A 720 -21.55 -7.61 33.33
C GLN A 720 -22.33 -8.94 33.45
N SER A 721 -23.61 -8.89 33.81
CA SER A 721 -24.55 -10.03 33.86
C SER A 721 -24.65 -10.72 32.49
N ILE A 722 -24.92 -9.95 31.42
CA ILE A 722 -24.99 -10.48 30.05
C ILE A 722 -23.63 -11.05 29.60
N LYS A 723 -22.52 -10.38 29.92
CA LYS A 723 -21.17 -10.89 29.60
C LYS A 723 -20.85 -12.22 30.31
N SER A 724 -21.30 -12.43 31.54
CA SER A 724 -21.11 -13.72 32.22
C SER A 724 -21.98 -14.83 31.60
N ALA A 725 -23.23 -14.52 31.22
CA ALA A 725 -24.10 -15.45 30.48
C ALA A 725 -23.56 -15.81 29.08
N MET A 726 -22.98 -14.84 28.37
CA MET A 726 -22.27 -15.08 27.11
C MET A 726 -21.04 -15.99 27.30
N ALA A 727 -20.31 -15.85 28.42
CA ALA A 727 -19.17 -16.69 28.73
C ALA A 727 -19.58 -18.15 29.05
N SER A 728 -20.64 -18.36 29.85
CA SER A 728 -21.14 -19.71 30.15
C SER A 728 -21.68 -20.43 28.91
N GLU A 729 -22.44 -19.71 28.07
CA GLU A 729 -22.98 -20.24 26.81
C GLU A 729 -21.96 -20.28 25.66
N LYS A 730 -20.74 -19.78 25.88
CA LYS A 730 -19.61 -19.72 24.93
C LYS A 730 -19.92 -18.88 23.67
N THR A 731 -20.81 -17.90 23.82
CA THR A 731 -21.20 -16.96 22.78
C THR A 731 -20.11 -15.91 22.54
N LYS A 732 -19.36 -16.07 21.45
CA LYS A 732 -18.41 -15.04 20.99
C LYS A 732 -19.17 -13.90 20.33
N GLY A 733 -19.07 -12.69 20.89
CA GLY A 733 -19.73 -11.50 20.37
C GLY A 733 -19.47 -10.27 21.25
N PHE A 734 -20.12 -9.17 20.91
CA PHE A 734 -20.12 -7.93 21.70
C PHE A 734 -21.41 -7.83 22.53
N CYS A 735 -21.36 -7.15 23.68
CA CYS A 735 -22.53 -6.83 24.48
C CYS A 735 -22.80 -5.32 24.39
N HIS A 736 -24.08 -4.92 24.32
CA HIS A 736 -24.49 -3.52 24.28
C HIS A 736 -25.78 -3.33 25.08
N VAL A 737 -25.72 -2.58 26.18
CA VAL A 737 -26.88 -2.28 27.04
C VAL A 737 -27.24 -0.82 26.89
N VAL A 738 -28.52 -0.52 26.64
CA VAL A 738 -29.06 0.83 26.50
C VAL A 738 -30.04 1.09 27.64
N VAL A 739 -29.92 2.22 28.34
CA VAL A 739 -30.97 2.71 29.25
C VAL A 739 -31.84 3.69 28.48
N SER A 740 -33.15 3.46 28.43
CA SER A 740 -34.12 4.24 27.65
C SER A 740 -35.38 4.48 28.47
N SER A 741 -36.04 5.62 28.29
CA SER A 741 -37.33 5.90 28.93
C SER A 741 -38.43 4.93 28.49
N ASN A 742 -38.34 4.43 27.26
CA ASN A 742 -39.27 3.44 26.68
C ASN A 742 -38.47 2.24 26.13
N LEU A 743 -38.96 1.03 26.39
CA LEU A 743 -38.37 -0.20 25.82
C LEU A 743 -38.38 -0.20 24.28
N ARG A 744 -39.52 0.18 23.67
CA ARG A 744 -39.69 0.31 22.21
C ARG A 744 -38.57 1.13 21.57
N ASP A 745 -38.42 2.36 22.02
CA ASP A 745 -37.49 3.31 21.39
C ASP A 745 -36.03 2.87 21.62
N GLY A 746 -35.73 2.20 22.74
CA GLY A 746 -34.43 1.57 22.98
C GLY A 746 -34.11 0.41 22.02
N PHE A 747 -35.09 -0.44 21.70
CA PHE A 747 -34.93 -1.49 20.69
C PHE A 747 -34.82 -0.91 19.28
N SER A 748 -35.62 0.11 18.96
CA SER A 748 -35.55 0.87 17.70
C SER A 748 -34.15 1.44 17.46
N HIS A 749 -33.55 2.06 18.47
CA HIS A 749 -32.18 2.57 18.42
C HIS A 749 -31.14 1.45 18.24
N LEU A 750 -31.27 0.31 18.94
CA LEU A 750 -30.36 -0.84 18.78
C LEU A 750 -30.41 -1.43 17.35
N ILE A 751 -31.61 -1.58 16.78
CA ILE A 751 -31.82 -2.08 15.41
C ILE A 751 -31.15 -1.17 14.37
N GLN A 752 -31.20 0.14 14.57
CA GLN A 752 -30.67 1.12 13.63
C GLN A 752 -29.16 1.40 13.79
N SER A 753 -28.64 1.39 15.03
CA SER A 753 -27.28 1.91 15.34
C SER A 753 -26.24 0.87 15.75
N ALA A 754 -26.61 -0.36 16.10
CA ALA A 754 -25.64 -1.33 16.63
C ALA A 754 -24.62 -1.82 15.56
N GLY A 755 -23.38 -1.38 15.67
CA GLY A 755 -22.27 -1.75 14.79
C GLY A 755 -21.23 -0.64 14.70
N LEU A 756 -20.28 -0.77 13.77
CA LEU A 756 -19.33 0.30 13.43
C LEU A 756 -18.93 0.21 11.96
N GLY A 757 -19.21 1.26 11.18
CA GLY A 757 -18.95 1.32 9.74
C GLY A 757 -19.57 0.12 8.99
N GLY A 758 -18.75 -0.57 8.17
CA GLY A 758 -19.16 -1.80 7.49
C GLY A 758 -19.42 -3.01 8.40
N MET A 759 -18.99 -2.98 9.67
CA MET A 759 -19.16 -4.08 10.63
C MET A 759 -20.43 -3.91 11.46
N LYS A 760 -21.57 -4.21 10.84
CA LYS A 760 -22.92 -4.13 11.43
C LYS A 760 -23.71 -5.43 11.29
N HIS A 761 -24.77 -5.57 12.09
CA HIS A 761 -25.71 -6.70 11.97
C HIS A 761 -26.60 -6.57 10.72
N ASN A 762 -27.27 -7.67 10.36
CA ASN A 762 -28.23 -7.73 9.25
C ASN A 762 -29.44 -8.64 9.56
N SER A 763 -29.49 -9.17 10.78
CA SER A 763 -30.43 -10.20 11.23
C SER A 763 -30.74 -9.96 12.71
N VAL A 764 -31.99 -9.69 13.06
CA VAL A 764 -32.43 -9.57 14.45
C VAL A 764 -32.93 -10.94 14.95
N LEU A 765 -32.49 -11.36 16.12
CA LEU A 765 -32.93 -12.59 16.79
C LEU A 765 -33.56 -12.25 18.14
N MET A 766 -34.81 -12.67 18.35
CA MET A 766 -35.56 -12.41 19.58
C MET A 766 -36.40 -13.62 20.03
N ALA A 767 -36.88 -13.59 21.27
CA ALA A 767 -37.79 -14.59 21.83
C ALA A 767 -39.26 -14.23 21.59
N TRP A 768 -40.14 -15.24 21.48
CA TRP A 768 -41.60 -15.08 21.48
C TRP A 768 -42.11 -14.59 22.85
N PRO A 769 -43.02 -13.61 22.92
CA PRO A 769 -43.57 -13.10 24.18
C PRO A 769 -44.62 -14.05 24.78
N ALA A 770 -44.20 -15.22 25.28
CA ALA A 770 -45.07 -16.35 25.63
C ALA A 770 -46.27 -16.04 26.57
N SER A 771 -46.17 -15.04 27.45
CA SER A 771 -47.23 -14.68 28.40
C SER A 771 -48.25 -13.65 27.89
N TRP A 772 -48.20 -13.25 26.61
CA TRP A 772 -48.92 -12.06 26.10
C TRP A 772 -50.45 -12.10 26.26
N ARG A 773 -51.08 -13.28 26.19
CA ARG A 773 -52.53 -13.47 26.47
C ARG A 773 -52.89 -13.39 27.96
N GLN A 774 -51.91 -13.54 28.86
CA GLN A 774 -52.11 -13.64 30.32
C GLN A 774 -51.72 -12.34 31.06
N SER A 775 -50.85 -11.53 30.46
CA SER A 775 -50.45 -10.24 31.01
C SER A 775 -51.51 -9.16 30.74
N ASN A 776 -52.03 -8.54 31.80
CA ASN A 776 -52.90 -7.35 31.71
C ASN A 776 -52.21 -6.11 31.08
N ASP A 777 -50.91 -6.17 30.79
CA ASP A 777 -50.19 -5.13 30.06
C ASP A 777 -50.17 -5.40 28.54
N PRO A 778 -50.90 -4.61 27.73
CA PRO A 778 -50.86 -4.73 26.28
C PRO A 778 -49.62 -4.09 25.65
N GLN A 779 -48.79 -3.37 26.42
CA GLN A 779 -47.56 -2.76 25.89
C GLN A 779 -46.51 -3.81 25.55
N SER A 780 -46.44 -4.90 26.32
CA SER A 780 -45.58 -6.07 26.10
C SER A 780 -45.56 -6.58 24.64
N TRP A 781 -46.72 -6.95 24.09
CA TRP A 781 -46.83 -7.48 22.72
C TRP A 781 -46.89 -6.38 21.64
N LYS A 782 -47.33 -5.17 21.98
CA LYS A 782 -47.21 -4.02 21.06
C LYS A 782 -45.75 -3.65 20.81
N ASN A 783 -44.89 -3.70 21.84
CA ASN A 783 -43.44 -3.53 21.70
C ASN A 783 -42.86 -4.62 20.77
N PHE A 784 -43.31 -5.88 20.87
CA PHE A 784 -42.92 -6.95 19.94
C PHE A 784 -43.28 -6.61 18.50
N ILE A 785 -44.54 -6.26 18.21
CA ILE A 785 -44.98 -5.94 16.83
C ILE A 785 -44.26 -4.70 16.28
N GLU A 786 -44.06 -3.65 17.07
CA GLU A 786 -43.29 -2.48 16.65
C GLU A 786 -41.82 -2.87 16.35
N THR A 787 -41.21 -3.77 17.12
CA THR A 787 -39.88 -4.34 16.81
C THR A 787 -39.87 -5.09 15.47
N VAL A 788 -40.93 -5.84 15.13
CA VAL A 788 -41.08 -6.51 13.81
C VAL A 788 -41.22 -5.49 12.68
N ARG A 789 -42.03 -4.43 12.88
CA ARG A 789 -42.22 -3.33 11.93
C ARG A 789 -40.89 -2.61 11.67
N GLU A 790 -40.14 -2.29 12.72
CA GLU A 790 -38.86 -1.58 12.66
C GLU A 790 -37.74 -2.41 12.02
N THR A 791 -37.64 -3.70 12.36
CA THR A 791 -36.69 -4.63 11.71
C THR A 791 -36.96 -4.74 10.20
N THR A 792 -38.24 -4.83 9.81
CA THR A 792 -38.66 -4.89 8.40
C THR A 792 -38.36 -3.57 7.68
N ALA A 793 -38.62 -2.41 8.32
CA ALA A 793 -38.31 -1.09 7.76
C ALA A 793 -36.80 -0.84 7.61
N ALA A 794 -35.98 -1.42 8.49
CA ALA A 794 -34.52 -1.40 8.40
C ALA A 794 -33.96 -2.34 7.30
N HIS A 795 -34.82 -3.09 6.59
CA HIS A 795 -34.45 -4.13 5.62
C HIS A 795 -33.49 -5.20 6.18
N GLN A 796 -33.74 -5.61 7.42
CA GLN A 796 -33.00 -6.67 8.10
C GLN A 796 -33.84 -7.96 8.14
N ALA A 797 -33.17 -9.11 8.17
CA ALA A 797 -33.86 -10.37 8.43
C ALA A 797 -34.34 -10.42 9.89
N LEU A 798 -35.45 -11.10 10.16
CA LEU A 798 -35.96 -11.35 11.51
C LEU A 798 -36.04 -12.85 11.79
N LEU A 799 -35.61 -13.23 12.98
CA LEU A 799 -35.68 -14.57 13.54
C LEU A 799 -36.38 -14.51 14.89
N VAL A 800 -37.52 -15.20 15.05
CA VAL A 800 -38.23 -15.28 16.34
C VAL A 800 -38.32 -16.72 16.80
N ALA A 801 -37.74 -17.01 17.96
CA ALA A 801 -37.79 -18.34 18.57
C ALA A 801 -38.95 -18.45 19.58
N LYS A 802 -39.90 -19.36 19.34
CA LYS A 802 -40.95 -19.74 20.31
C LYS A 802 -40.45 -20.88 21.19
N ASN A 803 -40.85 -20.88 22.46
CA ASN A 803 -40.48 -21.87 23.48
C ASN A 803 -38.95 -22.04 23.65
N VAL A 804 -38.23 -20.92 23.71
CA VAL A 804 -36.74 -20.86 23.71
C VAL A 804 -36.12 -21.76 24.78
N ASP A 805 -36.72 -21.86 25.96
CA ASP A 805 -36.16 -22.63 27.08
C ASP A 805 -36.19 -24.15 26.84
N SER A 806 -37.01 -24.64 25.91
CA SER A 806 -37.03 -26.05 25.48
C SER A 806 -35.90 -26.39 24.50
N PHE A 807 -35.15 -25.40 23.98
CA PHE A 807 -34.07 -25.61 23.01
C PHE A 807 -32.92 -26.41 23.64
N PRO A 808 -32.28 -27.32 22.88
CA PRO A 808 -31.17 -28.11 23.37
C PRO A 808 -30.01 -27.21 23.79
N HIS A 809 -29.32 -27.61 24.87
CA HIS A 809 -28.09 -26.96 25.32
C HIS A 809 -26.90 -27.42 24.45
N GLN A 810 -25.68 -27.50 24.99
CA GLN A 810 -24.48 -27.97 24.31
C GLN A 810 -24.42 -29.51 24.13
N GLU A 811 -25.45 -30.24 24.53
CA GLU A 811 -25.57 -31.70 24.40
C GLU A 811 -25.97 -32.14 22.99
N ARG A 812 -25.59 -33.36 22.59
CA ARG A 812 -25.80 -33.85 21.23
C ARG A 812 -27.14 -34.58 21.12
N LEU A 813 -28.00 -34.14 20.20
CA LEU A 813 -29.24 -34.85 19.89
C LEU A 813 -28.93 -36.25 19.34
N ALA A 814 -29.68 -37.24 19.83
CA ALA A 814 -29.45 -38.64 19.52
C ALA A 814 -29.69 -38.95 18.05
N GLU A 815 -30.88 -38.61 17.52
CA GLU A 815 -31.35 -38.54 16.12
C GLU A 815 -32.57 -37.57 16.07
N GLY A 816 -33.03 -37.16 14.88
CA GLY A 816 -34.23 -36.29 14.75
C GLY A 816 -34.39 -35.65 13.36
N THR A 817 -35.39 -34.78 13.19
CA THR A 817 -35.60 -33.98 11.97
C THR A 817 -35.61 -32.48 12.24
N ILE A 818 -35.14 -31.70 11.26
CA ILE A 818 -35.39 -30.27 11.13
C ILE A 818 -36.30 -30.11 9.91
N ASP A 819 -37.48 -29.55 10.15
CA ASP A 819 -38.54 -29.43 9.15
C ASP A 819 -38.65 -27.97 8.70
N VAL A 820 -38.66 -27.75 7.39
CA VAL A 820 -38.60 -26.42 6.77
C VAL A 820 -39.84 -26.20 5.91
N TRP A 821 -40.72 -25.30 6.34
CA TRP A 821 -41.91 -24.90 5.60
C TRP A 821 -41.62 -23.63 4.80
N TRP A 822 -41.51 -23.78 3.48
CA TRP A 822 -41.36 -22.69 2.54
C TRP A 822 -42.72 -22.37 1.92
N ILE A 823 -43.36 -21.32 2.44
CA ILE A 823 -44.67 -20.83 1.99
C ILE A 823 -44.43 -19.58 1.14
N VAL A 824 -44.31 -19.75 -0.18
CA VAL A 824 -44.15 -18.70 -1.20
C VAL A 824 -42.82 -17.92 -1.17
N HIS A 825 -42.31 -17.52 0.00
CA HIS A 825 -41.23 -16.53 0.15
C HIS A 825 -40.03 -17.01 0.98
N ASP A 826 -38.90 -16.27 0.88
CA ASP A 826 -37.67 -16.44 1.68
C ASP A 826 -36.97 -17.81 1.60
N GLY A 827 -37.26 -18.63 0.58
CA GLY A 827 -36.77 -20.01 0.46
C GLY A 827 -35.25 -20.18 0.58
N GLY A 828 -34.46 -19.21 0.10
CA GLY A 828 -32.99 -19.25 0.24
C GLY A 828 -32.52 -19.08 1.70
N LEU A 829 -33.17 -18.21 2.48
CA LEU A 829 -32.87 -18.02 3.90
C LEU A 829 -33.32 -19.23 4.72
N LEU A 830 -34.53 -19.74 4.43
CA LEU A 830 -35.11 -20.94 5.03
C LEU A 830 -34.26 -22.19 4.82
N MET A 831 -33.53 -22.33 3.70
CA MET A 831 -32.59 -23.44 3.49
C MET A 831 -31.19 -23.19 4.06
N LEU A 832 -30.73 -21.93 4.15
CA LEU A 832 -29.42 -21.60 4.70
C LEU A 832 -29.35 -21.82 6.22
N LEU A 833 -30.41 -21.46 6.96
CA LEU A 833 -30.40 -21.54 8.43
C LEU A 833 -30.27 -22.98 8.98
N PRO A 834 -31.04 -23.99 8.51
CA PRO A 834 -30.88 -25.38 8.91
C PRO A 834 -29.52 -25.96 8.50
N PHE A 835 -29.04 -25.62 7.30
CA PHE A 835 -27.75 -26.08 6.80
C PHE A 835 -26.59 -25.61 7.70
N LEU A 836 -26.57 -24.33 8.08
CA LEU A 836 -25.60 -23.79 9.03
C LEU A 836 -25.74 -24.47 10.41
N LEU A 837 -26.98 -24.70 10.87
CA LEU A 837 -27.26 -25.32 12.16
C LEU A 837 -26.79 -26.80 12.21
N GLN A 838 -26.97 -27.56 11.12
CA GLN A 838 -26.48 -28.93 10.95
C GLN A 838 -24.95 -29.06 11.01
N GLN A 839 -24.18 -28.01 10.69
CA GLN A 839 -22.73 -28.03 10.89
C GLN A 839 -22.34 -28.15 12.38
N HIS A 840 -23.22 -27.72 13.29
CA HIS A 840 -22.94 -27.72 14.72
C HIS A 840 -23.16 -29.10 15.38
N LYS A 841 -22.33 -29.42 16.39
CA LYS A 841 -22.29 -30.74 17.06
C LYS A 841 -23.65 -31.25 17.59
N VAL A 842 -24.57 -30.35 17.91
CA VAL A 842 -25.92 -30.63 18.44
C VAL A 842 -26.82 -31.24 17.37
N TRP A 843 -26.85 -30.63 16.18
CA TRP A 843 -27.82 -30.90 15.12
C TRP A 843 -27.26 -31.72 13.95
N ARG A 844 -25.95 -32.02 13.94
CA ARG A 844 -25.24 -32.81 12.91
C ARG A 844 -25.81 -34.20 12.61
N LYS A 845 -26.73 -34.70 13.43
CA LYS A 845 -27.42 -35.98 13.24
C LYS A 845 -28.89 -35.84 12.79
N CYS A 846 -29.41 -34.62 12.70
CA CYS A 846 -30.79 -34.37 12.31
C CYS A 846 -30.92 -34.32 10.78
N LYS A 847 -31.89 -35.05 10.22
CA LYS A 847 -32.24 -34.95 8.79
C LYS A 847 -32.94 -33.62 8.50
N MET A 848 -32.75 -33.07 7.29
CA MET A 848 -33.52 -31.91 6.81
C MET A 848 -34.68 -32.38 5.93
N ARG A 849 -35.90 -31.91 6.22
CA ARG A 849 -37.09 -32.11 5.40
C ARG A 849 -37.60 -30.74 4.93
N ILE A 850 -37.89 -30.60 3.64
CA ILE A 850 -38.34 -29.34 3.04
C ILE A 850 -39.74 -29.55 2.47
N PHE A 851 -40.71 -28.84 3.04
CA PHE A 851 -42.10 -28.79 2.62
C PHE A 851 -42.35 -27.47 1.88
N THR A 852 -42.65 -27.53 0.60
CA THR A 852 -42.97 -26.34 -0.21
C THR A 852 -44.46 -26.29 -0.51
N VAL A 853 -45.11 -25.17 -0.18
CA VAL A 853 -46.54 -25.00 -0.46
C VAL A 853 -46.76 -24.47 -1.87
N ALA A 854 -47.54 -25.19 -2.67
CA ALA A 854 -47.88 -24.86 -4.05
C ALA A 854 -49.39 -24.56 -4.18
N GLN A 855 -49.75 -23.68 -5.11
CA GLN A 855 -51.15 -23.41 -5.47
C GLN A 855 -51.68 -24.56 -6.34
N LEU A 856 -53.00 -24.81 -6.36
CA LEU A 856 -53.60 -25.86 -7.21
C LEU A 856 -53.35 -25.64 -8.71
N ASP A 857 -53.07 -24.40 -9.11
CA ASP A 857 -52.74 -24.02 -10.48
C ASP A 857 -51.24 -24.21 -10.81
N ASP A 858 -50.36 -24.47 -9.83
CA ASP A 858 -48.92 -24.71 -10.04
C ASP A 858 -48.63 -26.18 -10.41
N ASN A 859 -47.62 -26.42 -11.26
CA ASN A 859 -47.16 -27.78 -11.56
C ASN A 859 -46.29 -28.35 -10.41
N SER A 860 -46.93 -28.94 -9.40
CA SER A 860 -46.29 -29.53 -8.22
C SER A 860 -45.24 -30.61 -8.55
N ILE A 861 -45.51 -31.46 -9.54
CA ILE A 861 -44.60 -32.53 -9.98
C ILE A 861 -43.30 -31.94 -10.56
N GLN A 862 -43.40 -30.88 -11.37
CA GLN A 862 -42.24 -30.21 -11.93
C GLN A 862 -41.48 -29.44 -10.86
N MET A 863 -42.17 -28.70 -9.99
CA MET A 863 -41.58 -27.99 -8.85
C MET A 863 -40.77 -28.92 -7.94
N LYS A 864 -41.29 -30.13 -7.66
CA LYS A 864 -40.58 -31.17 -6.89
C LYS A 864 -39.27 -31.59 -7.55
N LYS A 865 -39.28 -31.85 -8.87
CA LYS A 865 -38.10 -32.26 -9.64
C LYS A 865 -37.04 -31.16 -9.70
N ASP A 866 -37.45 -29.93 -9.99
CA ASP A 866 -36.53 -28.79 -10.08
C ASP A 866 -35.84 -28.52 -8.74
N LEU A 867 -36.59 -28.59 -7.63
CA LEU A 867 -36.02 -28.40 -6.29
C LEU A 867 -35.11 -29.55 -5.86
N GLN A 868 -35.42 -30.81 -6.22
CA GLN A 868 -34.52 -31.94 -6.02
C GLN A 868 -33.20 -31.79 -6.81
N MET A 869 -33.28 -31.38 -8.08
CA MET A 869 -32.09 -31.11 -8.90
C MET A 869 -31.25 -29.94 -8.35
N PHE A 870 -31.90 -28.90 -7.85
CA PHE A 870 -31.26 -27.76 -7.20
C PHE A 870 -30.47 -28.16 -5.95
N LEU A 871 -31.11 -28.90 -5.04
CA LEU A 871 -30.45 -29.41 -3.82
C LEU A 871 -29.30 -30.36 -4.15
N TYR A 872 -29.45 -31.21 -5.16
CA TYR A 872 -28.38 -32.08 -5.67
C TYR A 872 -27.17 -31.28 -6.19
N HIS A 873 -27.40 -30.23 -7.00
CA HIS A 873 -26.33 -29.33 -7.46
C HIS A 873 -25.61 -28.60 -6.31
N LEU A 874 -26.33 -28.28 -5.23
CA LEU A 874 -25.78 -27.66 -4.02
C LEU A 874 -25.21 -28.69 -3.01
N ARG A 875 -25.36 -29.99 -3.26
CA ARG A 875 -25.00 -31.10 -2.34
C ARG A 875 -25.72 -31.03 -0.98
N LEU A 876 -26.91 -30.43 -0.94
CA LEU A 876 -27.76 -30.36 0.24
C LEU A 876 -28.58 -31.64 0.36
N ASN A 877 -28.25 -32.47 1.36
CA ASN A 877 -28.95 -33.74 1.60
C ASN A 877 -30.26 -33.49 2.39
N ALA A 878 -31.37 -33.32 1.67
CA ALA A 878 -32.68 -33.08 2.23
C ALA A 878 -33.79 -33.81 1.46
N GLU A 879 -34.82 -34.23 2.21
CA GLU A 879 -36.03 -34.86 1.66
C GLU A 879 -37.02 -33.75 1.25
N VAL A 880 -37.48 -33.73 -0.01
CA VAL A 880 -38.40 -32.70 -0.55
C VAL A 880 -39.81 -33.25 -0.69
N GLU A 881 -40.80 -32.50 -0.20
CA GLU A 881 -42.21 -32.74 -0.48
C GLU A 881 -42.91 -31.43 -0.88
N VAL A 882 -43.80 -31.51 -1.87
CA VAL A 882 -44.67 -30.40 -2.27
C VAL A 882 -46.04 -30.64 -1.65
N VAL A 883 -46.65 -29.60 -1.10
CA VAL A 883 -47.96 -29.64 -0.46
C VAL A 883 -48.88 -28.68 -1.21
N GLU A 884 -49.91 -29.22 -1.86
CA GLU A 884 -50.89 -28.43 -2.60
C GLU A 884 -51.93 -27.84 -1.65
N MET A 885 -52.21 -26.54 -1.75
CA MET A 885 -53.21 -25.85 -0.94
C MET A 885 -54.04 -24.87 -1.77
N HIS A 886 -55.28 -24.62 -1.35
CA HIS A 886 -56.17 -23.66 -2.01
C HIS A 886 -55.79 -22.22 -1.65
N ASP A 887 -55.93 -21.27 -2.58
CA ASP A 887 -55.36 -19.92 -2.43
C ASP A 887 -55.96 -19.11 -1.27
N SER A 888 -57.20 -19.42 -0.86
CA SER A 888 -57.81 -18.90 0.38
C SER A 888 -56.98 -19.21 1.63
N ASP A 889 -56.36 -20.40 1.64
CA ASP A 889 -55.72 -21.02 2.80
C ASP A 889 -54.24 -20.63 2.91
N ILE A 890 -53.73 -19.84 1.96
CA ILE A 890 -52.42 -19.18 2.00
C ILE A 890 -52.49 -17.65 1.78
N SER A 891 -53.70 -17.08 1.75
CA SER A 891 -53.99 -15.68 1.39
C SER A 891 -53.18 -14.62 2.16
N ALA A 892 -52.84 -14.88 3.43
CA ALA A 892 -52.01 -14.01 4.27
C ALA A 892 -50.55 -13.90 3.77
N PHE A 893 -50.07 -14.87 2.98
CA PHE A 893 -48.73 -14.88 2.38
C PHE A 893 -48.74 -14.43 0.91
N THR A 894 -49.81 -14.69 0.16
CA THR A 894 -49.88 -14.33 -1.27
C THR A 894 -50.21 -12.85 -1.52
N TYR A 895 -50.81 -12.13 -0.56
CA TYR A 895 -51.19 -10.72 -0.71
C TYR A 895 -50.03 -9.76 -1.08
N GLU A 896 -48.81 -10.00 -0.56
CA GLU A 896 -47.64 -9.16 -0.88
C GLU A 896 -46.76 -9.72 -2.03
N LYS A 897 -47.13 -10.89 -2.59
CA LYS A 897 -46.32 -11.70 -3.54
C LYS A 897 -45.85 -10.92 -4.76
N THR A 898 -46.76 -10.26 -5.47
CA THR A 898 -46.46 -9.55 -6.73
C THR A 898 -45.56 -8.33 -6.54
N LEU A 899 -45.86 -7.47 -5.55
CA LEU A 899 -45.10 -6.23 -5.30
C LEU A 899 -43.65 -6.53 -4.92
N VAL A 900 -43.43 -7.48 -4.02
CA VAL A 900 -42.09 -7.84 -3.52
C VAL A 900 -41.31 -8.59 -4.60
N MET A 901 -41.95 -9.47 -5.38
CA MET A 901 -41.32 -10.19 -6.49
C MET A 901 -40.83 -9.23 -7.59
N GLU A 902 -41.58 -8.17 -7.92
CA GLU A 902 -41.14 -7.20 -8.91
C GLU A 902 -39.92 -6.40 -8.40
N GLN A 903 -39.96 -5.88 -7.16
CA GLN A 903 -38.83 -5.18 -6.56
C GLN A 903 -37.57 -6.06 -6.50
N ARG A 904 -37.71 -7.34 -6.12
CA ARG A 904 -36.62 -8.34 -6.16
C ARG A 904 -36.08 -8.51 -7.59
N SER A 905 -36.96 -8.62 -8.59
CA SER A 905 -36.56 -8.76 -10.00
C SER A 905 -35.79 -7.55 -10.54
N GLN A 906 -36.20 -6.33 -10.15
CA GLN A 906 -35.47 -5.10 -10.49
C GLN A 906 -34.08 -5.07 -9.81
N MET A 907 -34.01 -5.41 -8.51
CA MET A 907 -32.76 -5.50 -7.75
C MET A 907 -31.78 -6.55 -8.32
N LEU A 908 -32.27 -7.73 -8.71
CA LEU A 908 -31.45 -8.79 -9.32
C LEU A 908 -30.89 -8.41 -10.70
N LYS A 909 -31.61 -7.59 -11.48
CA LYS A 909 -31.10 -7.03 -12.75
C LYS A 909 -29.91 -6.08 -12.52
N GLN A 910 -29.94 -5.27 -11.45
CA GLN A 910 -28.84 -4.36 -11.10
C GLN A 910 -27.54 -5.10 -10.69
N MET A 911 -27.65 -6.31 -10.12
CA MET A 911 -26.48 -7.07 -9.62
C MET A 911 -25.61 -7.76 -10.67
N GLN A 912 -25.99 -7.72 -11.96
CA GLN A 912 -25.25 -8.37 -13.07
C GLN A 912 -24.86 -9.84 -12.74
N LEU A 913 -25.83 -10.61 -12.23
CA LEU A 913 -25.65 -12.03 -11.96
C LEU A 913 -25.51 -12.82 -13.27
N SER A 914 -24.45 -13.61 -13.36
CA SER A 914 -24.24 -14.59 -14.43
C SER A 914 -25.32 -15.69 -14.39
N ARG A 915 -25.54 -16.35 -15.53
CA ARG A 915 -26.60 -17.36 -15.66
C ARG A 915 -26.51 -18.47 -14.61
N THR A 916 -25.30 -18.99 -14.36
CA THR A 916 -25.04 -20.06 -13.39
C THR A 916 -25.13 -19.60 -11.93
N GLU A 917 -25.02 -18.30 -11.63
CA GLU A 917 -25.34 -17.75 -10.31
C GLU A 917 -26.86 -17.66 -10.10
N ARG A 918 -27.62 -17.26 -11.14
CA ARG A 918 -29.10 -17.15 -11.08
C ARG A 918 -29.75 -18.52 -10.95
N GLU A 919 -29.22 -19.54 -11.62
CA GLU A 919 -29.62 -20.95 -11.48
C GLU A 919 -29.28 -21.54 -10.09
N ARG A 920 -28.60 -20.79 -9.20
CA ARG A 920 -28.32 -21.14 -7.79
C ARG A 920 -29.14 -20.35 -6.76
N GLU A 921 -30.01 -19.44 -7.20
CA GLU A 921 -30.93 -18.72 -6.30
C GLU A 921 -32.28 -19.45 -6.21
N ALA A 922 -32.57 -20.03 -5.04
CA ALA A 922 -33.74 -20.89 -4.82
C ALA A 922 -35.08 -20.27 -5.22
N GLN A 923 -35.30 -18.99 -4.86
CA GLN A 923 -36.57 -18.31 -5.08
C GLN A 923 -36.93 -18.22 -6.58
N LEU A 924 -35.94 -18.09 -7.47
CA LEU A 924 -36.16 -17.99 -8.92
C LEU A 924 -36.71 -19.29 -9.54
N ILE A 925 -36.57 -20.43 -8.87
CA ILE A 925 -37.14 -21.72 -9.34
C ILE A 925 -38.65 -21.75 -9.08
N HIS A 926 -39.05 -21.37 -7.87
CA HIS A 926 -40.45 -21.25 -7.48
C HIS A 926 -41.16 -20.17 -8.32
N ASP A 927 -40.58 -18.98 -8.39
CA ASP A 927 -41.15 -17.85 -9.15
C ASP A 927 -41.30 -18.16 -10.65
N ARG A 928 -40.36 -18.92 -11.24
CA ARG A 928 -40.44 -19.38 -12.64
C ARG A 928 -41.65 -20.28 -12.87
N ASN A 929 -41.91 -21.23 -11.98
CA ASN A 929 -42.93 -22.25 -12.20
C ASN A 929 -44.34 -21.65 -12.06
N THR A 930 -44.60 -20.78 -11.06
CA THR A 930 -45.85 -19.99 -11.00
C THR A 930 -46.01 -19.06 -12.22
N ALA A 931 -44.95 -18.33 -12.62
CA ALA A 931 -45.03 -17.41 -13.75
C ALA A 931 -45.36 -18.12 -15.08
N SER A 932 -44.91 -19.36 -15.27
CA SER A 932 -45.16 -20.13 -16.48
C SER A 932 -46.63 -20.55 -16.66
N HIS A 933 -47.40 -20.71 -15.58
CA HIS A 933 -48.82 -21.05 -15.63
C HIS A 933 -49.73 -19.82 -15.73
N ALA A 934 -49.35 -18.69 -15.11
CA ALA A 934 -50.11 -17.43 -15.25
C ALA A 934 -50.24 -16.99 -16.72
N ALA A 935 -49.18 -17.14 -17.52
CA ALA A 935 -49.19 -16.86 -18.96
C ALA A 935 -49.96 -17.89 -19.82
N LEU A 936 -50.42 -18.99 -19.23
CA LEU A 936 -51.24 -20.02 -19.87
C LEU A 936 -52.73 -19.88 -19.52
N SER A 937 -53.04 -19.47 -18.29
CA SER A 937 -54.39 -19.24 -17.78
C SER A 937 -55.11 -18.04 -18.40
N ASP A 938 -54.36 -17.08 -18.97
CA ASP A 938 -54.86 -15.83 -19.57
C ASP A 938 -55.59 -16.04 -20.93
N LYS A 939 -56.20 -17.22 -21.12
CA LYS A 939 -56.88 -17.68 -22.34
C LYS A 939 -58.21 -18.41 -22.08
N THR A 940 -58.68 -18.48 -20.84
CA THR A 940 -59.94 -19.15 -20.46
C THR A 940 -60.77 -18.26 -19.55
N ASP A 941 -61.97 -17.88 -20.01
CA ASP A 941 -62.89 -17.01 -19.28
C ASP A 941 -63.43 -17.63 -18.00
N ALA A 942 -62.98 -17.10 -16.86
CA ALA A 942 -63.79 -16.95 -15.65
C ALA A 942 -63.12 -15.89 -14.75
N THR A 943 -63.81 -14.81 -14.41
CA THR A 943 -63.33 -13.84 -13.40
C THR A 943 -63.68 -14.34 -11.99
N PRO A 944 -62.71 -14.73 -11.14
CA PRO A 944 -62.99 -15.00 -9.74
C PRO A 944 -63.21 -13.68 -9.01
N GLU A 945 -64.18 -13.61 -8.09
CA GLU A 945 -64.30 -12.48 -7.18
C GLU A 945 -63.02 -12.37 -6.32
N ARG A 946 -62.13 -11.43 -6.65
CA ARG A 946 -60.96 -11.09 -5.82
C ARG A 946 -61.40 -10.32 -4.56
N VAL A 947 -62.04 -11.03 -3.63
CA VAL A 947 -62.51 -10.50 -2.35
C VAL A 947 -61.32 -9.92 -1.57
N HIS A 948 -61.42 -8.64 -1.18
CA HIS A 948 -60.32 -7.90 -0.59
C HIS A 948 -60.11 -8.27 0.90
N MET A 949 -59.10 -9.10 1.18
CA MET A 949 -58.71 -9.46 2.55
C MET A 949 -58.05 -8.27 3.26
N THR A 950 -58.52 -7.94 4.47
CA THR A 950 -58.01 -6.82 5.27
C THR A 950 -57.95 -7.18 6.76
N TRP A 951 -56.88 -6.75 7.43
CA TRP A 951 -56.60 -7.03 8.85
C TRP A 951 -57.38 -6.16 9.86
N THR A 952 -58.23 -5.25 9.39
CA THR A 952 -58.85 -4.17 10.19
C THR A 952 -60.31 -3.96 9.85
N LYS A 953 -61.14 -3.72 10.87
CA LYS A 953 -62.60 -3.56 10.75
C LYS A 953 -63.02 -2.38 9.85
N ASP A 954 -62.27 -1.27 9.86
CA ASP A 954 -62.83 0.03 9.44
C ASP A 954 -62.72 0.34 7.93
N LYS A 955 -61.80 -0.30 7.20
CA LYS A 955 -61.47 0.09 5.81
C LYS A 955 -62.61 -0.13 4.81
N PHE A 956 -63.47 -1.12 5.04
CA PHE A 956 -64.56 -1.47 4.12
C PHE A 956 -65.58 -0.32 3.95
N CYS A 957 -65.75 0.50 4.99
CA CYS A 957 -66.65 1.66 4.97
C CYS A 957 -66.12 2.81 4.09
N THR A 958 -64.80 3.02 4.03
CA THR A 958 -64.21 4.14 3.28
C THR A 958 -64.23 3.89 1.77
N GLU A 959 -63.96 2.66 1.33
CA GLU A 959 -63.95 2.28 -0.09
C GLU A 959 -65.37 2.22 -0.68
N ARG A 960 -66.35 1.70 0.06
CA ARG A 960 -67.75 1.64 -0.43
C ARG A 960 -68.37 3.02 -0.62
N ASN A 961 -68.00 4.00 0.20
CA ASN A 961 -68.42 5.40 0.01
C ASN A 961 -67.75 6.09 -1.19
N ARG A 962 -66.65 5.53 -1.72
CA ARG A 962 -65.95 6.10 -2.89
C ARG A 962 -66.55 5.66 -4.23
N ASN A 963 -67.24 4.53 -4.26
CA ASN A 963 -67.87 3.97 -5.47
C ASN A 963 -69.35 4.35 -5.64
N ARG A 964 -69.75 5.54 -5.17
CA ARG A 964 -71.14 6.04 -5.25
C ARG A 964 -71.23 7.34 -6.07
N GLU A 965 -70.98 7.25 -7.37
CA GLU A 965 -71.33 8.32 -8.31
C GLU A 965 -72.84 8.28 -8.65
N PRO A 966 -73.48 9.45 -8.91
CA PRO A 966 -74.94 9.57 -8.90
C PRO A 966 -75.58 9.35 -10.28
N ASN A 967 -75.58 8.11 -10.79
CA ASN A 967 -76.34 7.76 -12.00
C ASN A 967 -77.82 7.48 -11.66
N ALA A 968 -78.72 8.31 -12.19
CA ALA A 968 -80.14 8.33 -11.84
C ALA A 968 -80.99 7.34 -12.67
N SER A 969 -80.98 6.05 -12.29
CA SER A 969 -82.08 5.10 -12.55
C SER A 969 -81.90 3.82 -11.71
N VAL A 970 -82.91 2.93 -11.71
CA VAL A 970 -82.90 1.65 -10.97
C VAL A 970 -82.85 1.80 -9.43
N ALA A 971 -83.78 2.60 -8.88
CA ALA A 971 -84.32 2.34 -7.55
C ALA A 971 -85.64 1.55 -7.69
N VAL A 972 -85.86 0.55 -6.80
CA VAL A 972 -87.15 -0.06 -6.36
C VAL A 972 -87.00 -1.55 -5.98
N ARG A 973 -86.09 -2.33 -6.60
CA ARG A 973 -86.17 -3.81 -6.52
C ARG A 973 -85.49 -4.50 -5.33
N ASP A 974 -84.48 -3.91 -4.69
CA ASP A 974 -83.65 -4.58 -3.66
C ASP A 974 -83.96 -4.14 -2.21
N LEU A 975 -85.23 -3.93 -1.86
CA LEU A 975 -85.62 -3.49 -0.50
C LEU A 975 -85.78 -4.64 0.52
N PHE A 976 -85.69 -5.91 0.09
CA PHE A 976 -86.06 -7.08 0.90
C PHE A 976 -84.94 -8.08 1.19
N ASN A 977 -83.67 -7.77 0.89
CA ASN A 977 -82.57 -8.71 1.11
C ASN A 977 -81.32 -8.08 1.75
N MET A 978 -81.52 -7.24 2.78
CA MET A 978 -80.44 -6.70 3.61
C MET A 978 -80.11 -7.64 4.78
N LYS A 979 -79.12 -8.52 4.60
CA LYS A 979 -78.38 -9.10 5.74
C LYS A 979 -77.62 -7.98 6.47
N PRO A 980 -77.56 -7.98 7.82
CA PRO A 980 -76.99 -6.88 8.57
C PRO A 980 -75.45 -6.85 8.48
N GLU A 981 -74.87 -5.66 8.35
CA GLU A 981 -73.45 -5.45 8.00
C GLU A 981 -72.43 -5.97 9.04
N TRP A 982 -72.87 -6.28 10.27
CA TRP A 982 -71.99 -6.87 11.29
C TRP A 982 -71.63 -8.34 10.98
N GLU A 983 -72.43 -9.06 10.19
CA GLU A 983 -72.10 -10.44 9.80
C GLU A 983 -70.88 -10.50 8.86
N SER A 984 -70.75 -9.55 7.91
CA SER A 984 -69.65 -9.55 6.93
C SER A 984 -68.34 -9.02 7.52
N LEU A 985 -68.40 -8.08 8.47
CA LEU A 985 -67.23 -7.56 9.19
C LEU A 985 -66.52 -8.62 10.06
N ASN A 986 -67.25 -9.63 10.54
CA ASN A 986 -66.65 -10.78 11.21
C ASN A 986 -66.02 -11.76 10.21
N GLN A 987 -66.56 -11.89 8.98
CA GLN A 987 -66.09 -12.90 8.01
C GLN A 987 -64.65 -12.70 7.54
N SER A 988 -64.11 -11.49 7.46
CA SER A 988 -62.70 -11.27 7.05
C SER A 988 -61.72 -11.78 8.11
N ASN A 989 -61.91 -11.40 9.38
CA ASN A 989 -61.09 -11.89 10.50
C ASN A 989 -61.27 -13.40 10.72
N VAL A 990 -62.50 -13.91 10.64
CA VAL A 990 -62.78 -15.35 10.70
C VAL A 990 -62.10 -16.10 9.55
N ARG A 991 -62.04 -15.54 8.33
CA ARG A 991 -61.27 -16.11 7.21
C ARG A 991 -59.77 -16.13 7.53
N CYS A 992 -59.17 -15.05 8.04
CA CYS A 992 -57.76 -15.06 8.46
C CYS A 992 -57.46 -16.14 9.51
N MET A 993 -58.33 -16.33 10.50
CA MET A 993 -58.15 -17.39 11.50
C MET A 993 -58.35 -18.79 10.90
N HIS A 994 -59.35 -18.98 10.06
CA HIS A 994 -59.60 -20.25 9.35
C HIS A 994 -58.45 -20.62 8.40
N THR A 995 -57.81 -19.63 7.76
CA THR A 995 -56.55 -19.77 7.02
C THR A 995 -55.42 -20.27 7.93
N ALA A 996 -55.22 -19.66 9.10
CA ALA A 996 -54.19 -20.09 10.07
C ALA A 996 -54.46 -21.49 10.63
N VAL A 997 -55.71 -21.83 10.97
CA VAL A 997 -56.11 -23.15 11.49
C VAL A 997 -55.80 -24.24 10.48
N LYS A 998 -56.31 -24.14 9.25
CA LYS A 998 -56.04 -25.12 8.18
C LYS A 998 -54.55 -25.32 7.90
N LEU A 999 -53.80 -24.22 7.85
CA LEU A 999 -52.36 -24.27 7.63
C LEU A 999 -51.65 -24.97 8.80
N ASN A 1000 -52.03 -24.67 10.05
CA ASN A 1000 -51.47 -25.34 11.22
C ASN A 1000 -51.85 -26.83 11.29
N GLU A 1001 -53.09 -27.21 10.96
CA GLU A 1001 -53.51 -28.62 10.88
C GLU A 1001 -52.58 -29.43 9.96
N VAL A 1002 -52.25 -28.89 8.78
CA VAL A 1002 -51.33 -29.51 7.82
C VAL A 1002 -49.88 -29.53 8.33
N VAL A 1003 -49.41 -28.44 8.95
CA VAL A 1003 -48.06 -28.35 9.53
C VAL A 1003 -47.87 -29.33 10.68
N VAL A 1004 -48.80 -29.37 11.65
CA VAL A 1004 -48.77 -30.26 12.82
C VAL A 1004 -48.82 -31.72 12.38
N ASN A 1005 -49.76 -32.11 11.52
CA ASN A 1005 -49.92 -33.49 11.04
C ASN A 1005 -48.62 -34.08 10.46
N LYS A 1006 -47.77 -33.26 9.83
CA LYS A 1006 -46.46 -33.69 9.29
C LYS A 1006 -45.26 -33.44 10.23
N SER A 1007 -45.35 -32.47 11.15
CA SER A 1007 -44.20 -31.90 11.88
C SER A 1007 -44.28 -32.02 13.41
N GLN A 1008 -45.34 -32.61 13.99
CA GLN A 1008 -45.51 -32.73 15.45
C GLN A 1008 -44.33 -33.44 16.15
N GLY A 1009 -43.68 -34.40 15.48
CA GLY A 1009 -42.49 -35.09 15.97
C GLY A 1009 -41.14 -34.42 15.66
N ALA A 1010 -41.14 -33.24 15.04
CA ALA A 1010 -39.92 -32.55 14.61
C ALA A 1010 -39.11 -32.02 15.80
N HIS A 1011 -37.78 -31.99 15.67
CA HIS A 1011 -36.92 -31.41 16.70
C HIS A 1011 -36.80 -29.88 16.60
N LEU A 1012 -37.05 -29.32 15.42
CA LEU A 1012 -37.18 -27.89 15.14
C LEU A 1012 -38.01 -27.72 13.86
N VAL A 1013 -39.00 -26.81 13.90
CA VAL A 1013 -39.76 -26.38 12.73
C VAL A 1013 -39.34 -24.95 12.37
N LEU A 1014 -38.97 -24.73 11.11
CA LEU A 1014 -38.81 -23.40 10.52
C LEU A 1014 -40.02 -23.11 9.63
N LEU A 1015 -40.62 -21.93 9.77
CA LEU A 1015 -41.62 -21.41 8.84
C LEU A 1015 -41.43 -19.91 8.65
N ASN A 1016 -41.91 -19.37 7.52
CA ASN A 1016 -41.87 -17.94 7.26
C ASN A 1016 -42.98 -17.16 7.98
N MET A 1017 -42.70 -15.90 8.31
CA MET A 1017 -43.57 -15.01 9.07
C MET A 1017 -44.26 -13.98 8.15
N PRO A 1018 -45.61 -13.94 8.10
CA PRO A 1018 -46.34 -13.02 7.22
C PRO A 1018 -46.19 -11.54 7.64
N GLY A 1019 -46.55 -10.62 6.75
CA GLY A 1019 -46.45 -9.17 6.98
C GLY A 1019 -47.29 -8.68 8.18
N PRO A 1020 -46.73 -7.90 9.12
CA PRO A 1020 -47.55 -7.21 10.12
C PRO A 1020 -48.45 -6.16 9.43
N PRO A 1021 -49.68 -5.95 9.92
CA PRO A 1021 -50.66 -5.12 9.23
C PRO A 1021 -50.24 -3.65 9.18
N LYS A 1022 -50.37 -3.00 8.01
CA LYS A 1022 -49.96 -1.59 7.84
C LYS A 1022 -50.65 -0.66 8.86
N SER A 1023 -51.94 -0.90 9.14
CA SER A 1023 -52.74 -0.22 10.17
C SER A 1023 -52.68 -0.93 11.54
N ARG A 1024 -52.45 -0.16 12.62
CA ARG A 1024 -52.33 -0.67 14.01
C ARG A 1024 -53.61 -1.33 14.56
N GLY A 1025 -54.78 -1.02 14.02
CA GLY A 1025 -56.06 -1.62 14.44
C GLY A 1025 -56.21 -3.14 14.15
N GLY A 1026 -55.18 -3.78 13.58
CA GLY A 1026 -55.13 -5.22 13.33
C GLY A 1026 -54.02 -5.95 14.09
N ASP A 1027 -53.28 -5.25 14.96
CA ASP A 1027 -52.10 -5.78 15.64
C ASP A 1027 -52.41 -6.99 16.54
N GLU A 1028 -53.57 -6.99 17.20
CA GLU A 1028 -54.07 -8.11 18.01
C GLU A 1028 -54.44 -9.33 17.15
N ASN A 1029 -55.13 -9.11 16.03
CA ASN A 1029 -55.46 -10.16 15.06
C ASN A 1029 -54.20 -10.83 14.49
N TYR A 1030 -53.11 -10.09 14.35
CA TYR A 1030 -51.82 -10.60 13.88
C TYR A 1030 -51.12 -11.48 14.92
N MET A 1031 -51.19 -11.14 16.21
CA MET A 1031 -50.68 -12.00 17.29
C MET A 1031 -51.49 -13.28 17.44
N GLU A 1032 -52.82 -13.20 17.41
CA GLU A 1032 -53.70 -14.39 17.40
C GLU A 1032 -53.43 -15.30 16.19
N PHE A 1033 -53.30 -14.73 14.99
CA PHE A 1033 -52.95 -15.49 13.77
C PHE A 1033 -51.63 -16.26 13.93
N LEU A 1034 -50.59 -15.61 14.47
CA LEU A 1034 -49.28 -16.22 14.68
C LEU A 1034 -49.30 -17.30 15.77
N GLU A 1035 -50.05 -17.10 16.85
CA GLU A 1035 -50.16 -18.08 17.93
C GLU A 1035 -50.89 -19.34 17.43
N VAL A 1036 -52.01 -19.17 16.70
CA VAL A 1036 -52.75 -20.26 16.05
C VAL A 1036 -51.90 -21.00 15.02
N LEU A 1037 -51.08 -20.29 14.23
CA LEU A 1037 -50.15 -20.89 13.25
C LEU A 1037 -49.01 -21.69 13.90
N MET A 1038 -48.78 -21.51 15.20
CA MET A 1038 -47.73 -22.21 15.97
C MET A 1038 -48.32 -23.10 17.08
N GLU A 1039 -49.62 -23.40 17.05
CA GLU A 1039 -50.29 -24.14 18.12
C GLU A 1039 -49.97 -25.64 18.03
N GLY A 1040 -49.70 -26.29 19.16
CA GLY A 1040 -49.27 -27.69 19.20
C GLY A 1040 -47.84 -28.01 18.72
N LEU A 1041 -47.04 -27.00 18.30
CA LEU A 1041 -45.65 -27.18 17.91
C LEU A 1041 -44.67 -26.86 19.07
N ASN A 1042 -43.71 -27.75 19.32
CA ASN A 1042 -42.78 -27.62 20.46
C ASN A 1042 -41.70 -26.56 20.23
N ARG A 1043 -40.82 -26.74 19.23
CA ARG A 1043 -39.75 -25.78 18.90
C ARG A 1043 -39.99 -25.16 17.54
N VAL A 1044 -40.22 -23.85 17.51
CA VAL A 1044 -40.48 -23.10 16.28
C VAL A 1044 -39.50 -21.94 16.16
N LEU A 1045 -38.97 -21.76 14.95
CA LEU A 1045 -38.24 -20.57 14.52
C LEU A 1045 -39.02 -19.91 13.37
N LEU A 1046 -39.66 -18.77 13.66
CA LEU A 1046 -40.22 -17.91 12.62
C LEU A 1046 -39.09 -17.17 11.91
N VAL A 1047 -39.16 -17.12 10.58
CA VAL A 1047 -38.13 -16.50 9.71
C VAL A 1047 -38.77 -15.45 8.81
N ARG A 1048 -38.08 -14.32 8.59
CA ARG A 1048 -38.48 -13.28 7.63
C ARG A 1048 -37.24 -12.66 6.99
N GLY A 1049 -37.22 -12.48 5.68
CA GLY A 1049 -36.19 -11.73 4.96
C GLY A 1049 -36.40 -10.21 5.04
N GLY A 1050 -35.32 -9.44 4.91
CA GLY A 1050 -35.36 -7.99 4.69
C GLY A 1050 -35.66 -7.59 3.24
N GLY A 1051 -35.82 -8.58 2.35
CA GLY A 1051 -36.09 -8.42 0.91
C GLY A 1051 -34.84 -8.23 0.05
N ARG A 1052 -33.65 -8.46 0.62
CA ARG A 1052 -32.33 -8.17 0.01
C ARG A 1052 -31.39 -9.39 -0.01
N GLU A 1053 -31.88 -10.55 0.45
CA GLU A 1053 -31.14 -11.79 0.64
C GLU A 1053 -30.96 -12.56 -0.68
N VAL A 1054 -29.74 -12.51 -1.24
CA VAL A 1054 -29.30 -13.37 -2.36
C VAL A 1054 -28.24 -14.33 -1.86
N ILE A 1055 -28.45 -15.63 -2.10
CA ILE A 1055 -27.58 -16.72 -1.62
C ILE A 1055 -27.29 -17.65 -2.80
N THR A 1056 -26.06 -17.60 -3.31
CA THR A 1056 -25.60 -18.40 -4.47
C THR A 1056 -24.63 -19.52 -4.09
N ILE A 1057 -24.07 -19.48 -2.87
CA ILE A 1057 -23.16 -20.49 -2.31
C ILE A 1057 -23.58 -20.82 -0.87
N TYR A 1058 -23.94 -22.08 -0.66
CA TYR A 1058 -24.24 -22.69 0.64
C TYR A 1058 -22.97 -23.39 1.14
N SER A 1059 -22.36 -22.83 2.18
CA SER A 1059 -21.09 -23.27 2.80
C SER A 1059 -20.93 -22.72 4.22
#